data_AF-A0A357I0Y4-F1
#
_entry.id   AF-A0A357I0Y4-F1
#
_cell.length_a   1.000
_cell.length_b   1.000
_cell.length_c   1.000
_cell.angle_alpha   90.00
_cell.angle_beta   90.00
_cell.angle_gamma   90.00
#
_symmetry.space_group_name_H-M   'P 1'
#
loop_
_entity.id
_entity.type
_entity.pdbx_description
1 polymer ?
#
loop_
_entity_poly.entity_id
_entity_poly.type
_entity_poly.pdbx_seq_one_letter_code
_entity_poly.pdbx_strand_id
1 'polypeptide(L)'
;MMNFPLDELEDPPLDFYLTREIQRINKRTDVGPNWGILYNYYKLYKLDDLAKKGEMNPILSYPRPGGPTAVPKGLPYQKYSLDSSPDTQHTNSAVTPILDRFQLHIRIGTTSEMVDDIERYKIRFYLQPMLALWNPYNVKIKRTYPDIDQNDFYPQYRFSFEAAPELVISGEFDDGTPFEETVNVANAYMKGEGNNTYTQGVWAALAPPDLDFMPGEIRILSATAEAMGNFRENELDYGWQDSEGFFFDWPFPHSPSAYRDKYVADKPITIHSVIIKERNDDWFVGGSRGDKLSGAYWSLKHETPSDLNKNNANLVIQNACAMWKDPVYASKYPELELSPGTLEDGTIPPFLPSHTLNSNYIDIGTWLFHLRTTSEPNNGLRNLVDANPRAVFSAPRWDGPSLFTLGAYQGGGEDQNGYLPPGSVPEPSFGDYSRYTGLNGPSIGDTSLGQSHIVLFDVPRFPLVSLGQFQHANLSRYNFEPAHLVGNSYANPRIPLESIVKTKFDNTYGLNLFDTAYMVNDRISDEYFFSTVSPELTEADYQALATGEKSAYNTRLKFLAPTGATKSEILEIESPSTLEAWGGRFMVDGSFNINSTSVNAWKAIFSSMDQPFLSIDVDHTDASTLTLTDPDGVYISRTNLPILEEGYTADASDENAFKAFFQSYRKFSDSELEALALAMVDE
;
A
#
# COMPACT_ATOMS: atom_id res chain seq x y z
N MET A 1 -3.76 23.97 16.07
CA MET A 1 -2.89 23.64 14.94
C MET A 1 -2.35 22.27 15.26
N MET A 2 -2.69 21.25 14.46
CA MET A 2 -2.30 19.88 14.79
C MET A 2 -0.89 19.62 14.25
N ASN A 3 0.02 19.39 15.18
CA ASN A 3 1.36 18.88 14.91
C ASN A 3 1.20 17.47 14.33
N PHE A 4 1.15 17.36 13.00
CA PHE A 4 1.81 16.24 12.38
C PHE A 4 3.30 16.31 12.78
N PRO A 5 4.08 15.22 12.74
CA PRO A 5 5.53 15.35 12.86
C PRO A 5 6.14 16.23 11.75
N LEU A 6 5.36 16.87 10.87
CA LEU A 6 5.80 18.00 10.04
C LEU A 6 6.58 19.06 10.83
N ASP A 7 6.26 19.27 12.11
CA ASP A 7 6.96 20.24 12.96
C ASP A 7 8.28 19.67 13.54
N GLU A 8 8.42 18.33 13.51
CA GLU A 8 9.61 17.55 13.90
C GLU A 8 10.47 17.14 12.69
N LEU A 9 9.91 17.21 11.49
CA LEU A 9 10.58 17.04 10.20
C LEU A 9 11.19 18.39 9.82
N GLU A 10 12.50 18.51 9.99
CA GLU A 10 13.22 19.69 9.52
C GLU A 10 13.08 19.81 8.00
N ASP A 11 12.82 21.03 7.50
CA ASP A 11 13.08 21.33 6.10
C ASP A 11 14.51 20.88 5.80
N PRO A 12 14.74 19.98 4.82
CA PRO A 12 16.09 19.61 4.47
C PRO A 12 16.88 20.88 4.14
N PRO A 13 18.17 20.95 4.49
CA PRO A 13 18.99 22.10 4.14
C PRO A 13 18.80 22.47 2.67
N LEU A 14 18.82 23.76 2.34
CA LEU A 14 18.61 24.25 0.96
C LEU A 14 19.51 23.56 -0.09
N ASP A 15 20.63 22.98 0.36
CA ASP A 15 21.59 22.23 -0.46
C ASP A 15 21.20 20.75 -0.68
N PHE A 16 20.31 20.16 0.14
CA PHE A 16 19.72 18.82 -0.08
C PHE A 16 18.61 18.87 -1.12
N TYR A 17 17.94 20.02 -1.23
CA TYR A 17 17.12 20.27 -2.37
C TYR A 17 18.05 20.48 -3.57
N LEU A 18 18.13 19.46 -4.43
CA LEU A 18 18.44 19.64 -5.85
C LEU A 18 17.56 20.71 -6.52
N THR A 19 16.64 21.40 -5.81
CA THR A 19 15.99 22.59 -6.33
C THR A 19 16.99 23.53 -7.00
N ARG A 20 18.22 23.75 -6.54
CA ARG A 20 19.15 24.63 -7.30
C ARG A 20 19.67 24.05 -8.64
N GLU A 21 19.93 22.76 -8.74
CA GLU A 21 20.38 22.14 -10.01
C GLU A 21 19.21 21.85 -10.95
N ILE A 22 18.07 21.39 -10.40
CA ILE A 22 16.77 21.30 -11.09
C ILE A 22 16.28 22.70 -11.53
N GLN A 23 16.53 23.78 -10.77
CA GLN A 23 16.21 25.17 -11.15
C GLN A 23 17.10 25.71 -12.25
N ARG A 24 18.38 25.31 -12.31
CA ARG A 24 19.35 25.85 -13.28
C ARG A 24 19.29 25.12 -14.61
N ILE A 25 18.88 23.85 -14.62
CA ILE A 25 18.91 23.02 -15.81
C ILE A 25 17.49 22.94 -16.38
N ASN A 26 17.18 23.88 -17.29
CA ASN A 26 16.03 23.85 -18.19
C ASN A 26 16.09 22.66 -19.20
N LYS A 27 16.79 21.57 -18.88
CA LYS A 27 16.93 20.37 -19.72
C LYS A 27 16.13 19.22 -19.12
N ARG A 28 15.46 18.50 -20.01
CA ARG A 28 14.42 17.49 -19.78
C ARG A 28 14.87 16.18 -19.13
N THR A 29 16.03 16.11 -18.51
CA THR A 29 16.62 14.83 -18.09
C THR A 29 17.61 15.11 -16.98
N ASP A 30 17.27 14.65 -15.77
CA ASP A 30 18.17 14.03 -14.77
C ASP A 30 17.41 13.90 -13.45
N VAL A 31 16.58 12.85 -13.36
CA VAL A 31 15.89 12.48 -12.12
C VAL A 31 16.88 11.70 -11.26
N GLY A 32 17.59 12.39 -10.36
CA GLY A 32 18.33 11.75 -9.27
C GLY A 32 17.37 11.17 -8.21
N PRO A 33 17.89 10.49 -7.17
CA PRO A 33 17.05 10.00 -6.09
C PRO A 33 16.40 11.19 -5.37
N ASN A 34 15.28 10.89 -4.73
CA ASN A 34 14.60 11.87 -3.91
C ASN A 34 15.35 12.10 -2.60
N TRP A 35 16.31 13.02 -2.62
CA TRP A 35 17.17 13.33 -1.47
C TRP A 35 16.42 13.79 -0.23
N GLY A 36 15.27 14.47 -0.41
CA GLY A 36 14.39 14.82 0.71
C GLY A 36 13.90 13.57 1.43
N ILE A 37 13.42 12.57 0.68
CA ILE A 37 12.96 11.30 1.27
C ILE A 37 14.09 10.59 1.99
N LEU A 38 15.29 10.51 1.40
CA LEU A 38 16.45 9.88 2.05
C LEU A 38 16.86 10.60 3.33
N TYR A 39 16.92 11.94 3.30
CA TYR A 39 17.21 12.76 4.48
C TYR A 39 16.20 12.51 5.60
N ASN A 40 14.90 12.56 5.29
CA ASN A 40 13.84 12.36 6.26
C ASN A 40 13.75 10.91 6.75
N TYR A 41 14.04 9.92 5.91
CA TYR A 41 14.17 8.53 6.32
C TYR A 41 15.30 8.35 7.34
N TYR A 42 16.47 8.95 7.10
CA TYR A 42 17.58 8.96 8.07
C TYR A 42 17.15 9.62 9.39
N LYS A 43 16.32 10.66 9.38
CA LYS A 43 15.89 11.34 10.61
C LYS A 43 14.86 10.56 11.44
N LEU A 44 14.25 9.49 10.92
CA LEU A 44 13.20 8.75 11.64
C LEU A 44 13.64 8.25 13.01
N TYR A 45 14.89 7.81 13.16
CA TYR A 45 15.39 7.32 14.47
C TYR A 45 15.43 8.39 15.56
N LYS A 46 15.31 9.67 15.19
CA LYS A 46 15.30 10.81 16.13
C LYS A 46 13.91 11.16 16.63
N LEU A 47 12.86 10.55 16.08
CA LEU A 47 11.51 10.77 16.57
C LEU A 47 11.43 10.30 18.01
N ASP A 48 11.00 11.19 18.89
CA ASP A 48 11.07 11.02 20.34
C ASP A 48 10.32 9.76 20.80
N ASP A 49 9.12 9.53 20.24
CA ASP A 49 8.31 8.35 20.54
C ASP A 49 8.97 7.06 20.02
N LEU A 50 9.59 7.10 18.84
CA LEU A 50 10.28 5.92 18.30
C LEU A 50 11.50 5.56 19.13
N ALA A 51 12.30 6.56 19.52
CA ALA A 51 13.50 6.38 20.32
C ALA A 51 13.19 5.92 21.76
N LYS A 52 12.08 6.40 22.36
CA LYS A 52 11.74 6.13 23.77
C LYS A 52 10.81 4.93 23.95
N LYS A 53 9.91 4.67 23.00
CA LYS A 53 8.79 3.73 23.15
C LYS A 53 8.72 2.66 22.07
N GLY A 54 9.47 2.79 20.97
CA GLY A 54 9.41 1.85 19.84
C GLY A 54 8.11 1.93 19.03
N GLU A 55 7.32 3.00 19.21
CA GLU A 55 6.09 3.27 18.48
C GLU A 55 6.14 4.65 17.82
N MET A 56 5.31 4.88 16.81
CA MET A 56 5.22 6.19 16.15
C MET A 56 3.81 6.50 15.64
N ASN A 57 3.52 7.79 15.55
CA ASN A 57 2.39 8.28 14.78
C ASN A 57 2.61 8.04 13.28
N PRO A 58 1.54 7.78 12.49
CA PRO A 58 1.67 7.63 11.05
C PRO A 58 2.22 8.91 10.40
N ILE A 59 3.17 8.76 9.48
CA ILE A 59 3.77 9.84 8.68
C ILE A 59 3.18 9.76 7.27
N LEU A 60 2.34 10.72 6.91
CA LEU A 60 1.74 10.82 5.58
C LEU A 60 2.73 11.38 4.56
N SER A 61 2.48 11.12 3.27
CA SER A 61 3.27 11.72 2.18
C SER A 61 3.09 13.25 2.12
N TYR A 62 4.21 13.98 1.94
CA TYR A 62 4.28 15.43 1.86
C TYR A 62 5.30 15.88 0.80
N PRO A 63 5.12 17.01 0.06
CA PRO A 63 3.91 17.82 -0.01
C PRO A 63 2.70 16.97 -0.38
N ARG A 64 1.53 17.39 0.09
CA ARG A 64 0.30 16.62 -0.07
C ARG A 64 0.11 16.28 -1.55
N PRO A 65 -0.31 15.04 -1.88
CA PRO A 65 -0.66 14.69 -3.24
C PRO A 65 -1.70 15.69 -3.78
N GLY A 66 -1.29 16.54 -4.73
CA GLY A 66 -2.13 17.60 -5.27
C GLY A 66 -3.06 17.10 -6.37
N GLY A 67 -4.37 17.22 -6.15
CA GLY A 67 -5.42 17.08 -7.18
C GLY A 67 -6.22 15.76 -7.15
N PRO A 68 -7.38 15.73 -7.82
CA PRO A 68 -8.18 14.51 -7.97
C PRO A 68 -7.44 13.49 -8.84
N THR A 69 -7.37 12.25 -8.38
CA THR A 69 -6.70 11.11 -9.04
C THR A 69 -7.41 10.55 -10.27
N ALA A 70 -8.66 10.96 -10.50
CA ALA A 70 -9.42 10.63 -11.70
C ALA A 70 -8.91 11.37 -12.96
N VAL A 71 -7.62 11.75 -13.00
CA VAL A 71 -7.00 12.31 -14.19
C VAL A 71 -6.29 11.17 -14.93
N PRO A 72 -6.89 10.60 -15.98
CA PRO A 72 -6.33 9.50 -16.76
C PRO A 72 -5.07 9.87 -17.56
N LYS A 73 -4.69 11.15 -17.50
CA LYS A 73 -3.48 11.74 -18.06
C LYS A 73 -2.49 12.18 -16.98
N GLY A 74 -2.60 11.65 -15.75
CA GLY A 74 -1.57 11.81 -14.74
C GLY A 74 -0.28 11.18 -15.26
N LEU A 75 0.69 12.02 -15.58
CA LEU A 75 1.98 11.59 -16.08
C LEU A 75 2.92 11.48 -14.88
N PRO A 76 3.63 10.37 -14.70
CA PRO A 76 4.48 10.23 -13.54
C PRO A 76 5.66 11.24 -13.51
N TYR A 77 6.00 11.92 -14.62
CA TYR A 77 7.18 12.83 -14.65
C TYR A 77 7.15 14.03 -15.64
N GLN A 78 5.99 14.60 -16.02
CA GLN A 78 5.98 15.60 -17.11
C GLN A 78 6.11 17.08 -16.74
N LYS A 79 5.96 17.49 -15.47
CA LYS A 79 6.12 18.91 -15.13
C LYS A 79 6.31 19.16 -13.64
N TYR A 80 7.45 19.76 -13.26
CA TYR A 80 7.62 20.48 -12.00
C TYR A 80 7.18 21.94 -12.23
N SER A 81 6.16 22.43 -11.53
CA SER A 81 5.73 23.84 -11.60
C SER A 81 5.49 24.40 -10.20
N LEU A 82 6.25 25.43 -9.82
CA LEU A 82 6.15 26.12 -8.53
C LEU A 82 4.87 26.97 -8.40
N ASP A 83 4.24 27.40 -9.51
CA ASP A 83 3.26 28.50 -9.47
C ASP A 83 1.80 28.10 -9.69
N SER A 84 1.48 26.81 -9.83
CA SER A 84 0.13 26.22 -9.77
C SER A 84 0.22 24.81 -10.36
N SER A 85 0.05 23.79 -9.51
CA SER A 85 0.21 22.34 -9.74
C SER A 85 0.28 21.88 -11.21
N PRO A 86 1.36 21.17 -11.60
CA PRO A 86 1.38 19.73 -11.32
C PRO A 86 2.65 19.26 -10.61
N ASP A 87 2.49 18.15 -9.90
CA ASP A 87 3.50 17.22 -9.42
C ASP A 87 4.68 17.79 -8.60
N THR A 88 4.39 18.21 -7.37
CA THR A 88 5.42 18.48 -6.36
C THR A 88 6.03 17.16 -5.89
N GLN A 89 7.34 17.00 -6.07
CA GLN A 89 8.10 15.87 -5.55
C GLN A 89 7.87 15.74 -4.03
N HIS A 90 7.48 14.54 -3.56
CA HIS A 90 7.35 14.30 -2.12
C HIS A 90 8.71 14.45 -1.44
N THR A 91 8.79 15.07 -0.27
CA THR A 91 10.05 15.35 0.42
C THR A 91 10.25 14.49 1.65
N ASN A 92 9.28 13.70 2.10
CA ASN A 92 9.39 12.89 3.32
C ASN A 92 9.17 11.39 3.07
N SER A 93 9.71 10.56 3.97
CA SER A 93 9.50 9.12 3.95
C SER A 93 8.21 8.75 4.69
N ALA A 94 7.16 8.42 3.95
CA ALA A 94 5.88 8.02 4.53
C ALA A 94 5.97 6.68 5.28
N VAL A 95 5.29 6.61 6.42
CA VAL A 95 5.14 5.43 7.28
C VAL A 95 3.69 5.34 7.71
N THR A 96 2.92 4.46 7.08
CA THR A 96 1.46 4.35 7.26
C THR A 96 1.02 2.89 7.06
N PRO A 97 -0.08 2.45 7.68
CA PRO A 97 -0.73 1.22 7.22
C PRO A 97 -1.12 1.35 5.75
N ILE A 98 -1.18 0.22 5.05
CA ILE A 98 -1.59 0.14 3.65
C ILE A 98 -2.80 -0.78 3.50
N LEU A 99 -3.49 -0.66 2.36
CA LEU A 99 -4.53 -1.60 1.97
C LEU A 99 -3.89 -2.96 1.67
N ASP A 100 -4.36 -3.99 2.37
CA ASP A 100 -4.01 -5.38 2.07
C ASP A 100 -5.06 -6.02 1.17
N ARG A 101 -6.34 -5.84 1.53
CA ARG A 101 -7.45 -6.48 0.84
C ARG A 101 -8.72 -5.66 0.95
N PHE A 102 -9.51 -5.67 -0.11
CA PHE A 102 -10.90 -5.25 -0.11
C PHE A 102 -11.76 -6.37 -0.69
N GLN A 103 -12.83 -6.71 0.01
CA GLN A 103 -13.84 -7.66 -0.44
C GLN A 103 -15.22 -7.01 -0.37
N LEU A 104 -16.06 -7.30 -1.34
CA LEU A 104 -17.47 -6.95 -1.31
C LEU A 104 -18.30 -8.22 -1.53
N HIS A 105 -18.95 -8.67 -0.47
CA HIS A 105 -19.88 -9.78 -0.51
C HIS A 105 -21.28 -9.28 -0.81
N ILE A 106 -21.97 -9.92 -1.75
CA ILE A 106 -23.28 -9.51 -2.22
C ILE A 106 -24.28 -10.64 -1.95
N ARG A 107 -25.41 -10.29 -1.32
CA ARG A 107 -26.53 -11.21 -1.10
C ARG A 107 -27.84 -10.54 -1.50
N ILE A 108 -28.86 -11.35 -1.72
CA ILE A 108 -30.21 -10.88 -2.04
C ILE A 108 -31.23 -11.60 -1.18
N GLY A 109 -32.16 -10.85 -0.62
CA GLY A 109 -33.27 -11.38 0.17
C GLY A 109 -34.54 -10.59 -0.10
N THR A 110 -35.50 -10.69 0.82
CA THR A 110 -36.79 -10.01 0.74
C THR A 110 -37.19 -9.46 2.10
N THR A 111 -37.83 -8.29 2.07
CA THR A 111 -38.57 -7.73 3.20
C THR A 111 -40.06 -7.61 2.86
N SER A 112 -40.92 -7.56 3.87
CA SER A 112 -42.36 -7.37 3.70
C SER A 112 -42.88 -6.15 4.42
N GLU A 113 -44.00 -5.63 3.92
CA GLU A 113 -44.85 -4.71 4.67
C GLU A 113 -46.32 -5.04 4.45
N MET A 114 -47.15 -4.77 5.47
CA MET A 114 -48.59 -4.95 5.39
C MET A 114 -49.22 -3.72 4.73
N VAL A 115 -49.86 -3.91 3.58
CA VAL A 115 -50.59 -2.87 2.85
C VAL A 115 -51.99 -3.36 2.56
N ASP A 116 -53.01 -2.64 3.07
CA ASP A 116 -54.41 -3.04 2.94
C ASP A 116 -54.69 -4.48 3.41
N ASP A 117 -54.10 -4.89 4.54
CA ASP A 117 -54.15 -6.25 5.12
C ASP A 117 -53.56 -7.37 4.24
N ILE A 118 -52.81 -7.01 3.19
CA ILE A 118 -52.07 -7.95 2.34
C ILE A 118 -50.58 -7.78 2.63
N GLU A 119 -49.90 -8.88 2.89
CA GLU A 119 -48.43 -8.90 2.96
C GLU A 119 -47.88 -8.72 1.55
N ARG A 120 -47.07 -7.68 1.36
CA ARG A 120 -46.44 -7.38 0.07
C ARG A 120 -44.94 -7.35 0.20
N TYR A 121 -44.25 -7.78 -0.86
CA TYR A 121 -42.82 -8.05 -0.83
C TYR A 121 -42.00 -6.99 -1.56
N LYS A 122 -40.80 -6.74 -1.04
CA LYS A 122 -39.74 -5.93 -1.66
C LYS A 122 -38.45 -6.71 -1.67
N ILE A 123 -37.69 -6.61 -2.76
CA ILE A 123 -36.37 -7.25 -2.85
C ILE A 123 -35.40 -6.43 -2.01
N ARG A 124 -34.61 -7.09 -1.18
CA ARG A 124 -33.55 -6.48 -0.37
C ARG A 124 -32.19 -6.92 -0.86
N PHE A 125 -31.35 -5.98 -1.27
CA PHE A 125 -29.95 -6.23 -1.61
C PHE A 125 -29.09 -6.00 -0.39
N TYR A 126 -28.22 -6.95 -0.07
CA TYR A 126 -27.23 -6.86 1.00
C TYR A 126 -25.85 -6.70 0.41
N LEU A 127 -25.09 -5.75 0.93
CA LEU A 127 -23.70 -5.48 0.62
C LEU A 127 -22.91 -5.53 1.93
N GLN A 128 -22.01 -6.51 2.06
CA GLN A 128 -21.12 -6.60 3.19
C GLN A 128 -19.67 -6.35 2.73
N PRO A 129 -19.14 -5.14 2.94
CA PRO A 129 -17.75 -4.87 2.65
C PRO A 129 -16.86 -5.40 3.76
N MET A 130 -15.69 -5.87 3.38
CA MET A 130 -14.63 -6.25 4.29
C MET A 130 -13.30 -5.64 3.84
N LEU A 131 -12.57 -5.07 4.78
CA LEU A 131 -11.33 -4.35 4.56
C LEU A 131 -10.23 -4.99 5.41
N ALA A 132 -9.09 -5.31 4.79
CA ALA A 132 -7.87 -5.64 5.53
C ALA A 132 -6.86 -4.50 5.39
N LEU A 133 -6.34 -4.05 6.52
CA LEU A 133 -5.26 -3.08 6.61
C LEU A 133 -4.01 -3.77 7.18
N TRP A 134 -2.85 -3.39 6.68
CA TRP A 134 -1.57 -3.98 7.05
C TRP A 134 -0.55 -2.92 7.43
N ASN A 135 0.16 -3.15 8.53
CA ASN A 135 1.39 -2.44 8.87
C ASN A 135 2.62 -3.19 8.34
N PRO A 136 3.21 -2.80 7.20
CA PRO A 136 4.34 -3.53 6.62
C PRO A 136 5.69 -3.20 7.26
N TYR A 137 5.70 -2.45 8.37
CA TYR A 137 6.89 -1.93 9.02
C TYR A 137 7.24 -2.68 10.33
N ASN A 138 8.49 -2.59 10.75
CA ASN A 138 8.99 -3.20 12.00
C ASN A 138 8.74 -2.35 13.27
N VAL A 139 7.83 -1.37 13.21
CA VAL A 139 7.50 -0.47 14.31
C VAL A 139 6.00 -0.45 14.53
N LYS A 140 5.58 -0.24 15.79
CA LYS A 140 4.17 -0.07 16.11
C LYS A 140 3.69 1.27 15.54
N ILE A 141 2.63 1.24 14.72
CA ILE A 141 1.97 2.46 14.24
C ILE A 141 0.75 2.70 15.11
N LYS A 142 0.75 3.81 15.84
CA LYS A 142 -0.34 4.19 16.73
C LYS A 142 -0.56 5.68 16.67
N ARG A 143 -1.80 6.11 16.51
CA ARG A 143 -2.18 7.50 16.76
C ARG A 143 -3.03 7.57 18.02
N THR A 144 -2.65 8.47 18.92
CA THR A 144 -3.46 8.81 20.09
C THR A 144 -3.90 10.25 19.92
N TYR A 145 -5.20 10.54 20.00
CA TYR A 145 -5.69 11.91 20.08
C TYR A 145 -5.87 12.28 21.55
N PRO A 146 -4.96 13.06 22.15
CA PRO A 146 -5.05 13.39 23.57
C PRO A 146 -6.21 14.35 23.92
N ASP A 147 -6.81 15.04 22.94
CA ASP A 147 -7.68 16.20 23.17
C ASP A 147 -9.12 16.09 22.59
N ILE A 148 -9.59 14.88 22.28
CA ILE A 148 -10.97 14.69 21.78
C ILE A 148 -11.87 14.22 22.92
N ASP A 149 -13.02 14.86 23.10
CA ASP A 149 -14.09 14.38 23.99
C ASP A 149 -14.55 12.98 23.55
N GLN A 150 -14.54 12.01 24.46
CA GLN A 150 -14.86 10.58 24.20
C GLN A 150 -16.27 10.31 23.64
N ASN A 151 -17.10 11.34 23.50
CA ASN A 151 -18.47 11.23 22.98
C ASN A 151 -18.57 11.48 21.46
N ASP A 152 -17.50 11.95 20.81
CA ASP A 152 -17.47 12.12 19.36
C ASP A 152 -16.61 11.00 18.73
N PHE A 153 -17.23 10.14 17.92
CA PHE A 153 -16.52 9.12 17.14
C PHE A 153 -15.82 9.77 15.94
N TYR A 154 -14.49 9.62 15.85
CA TYR A 154 -13.69 10.08 14.71
C TYR A 154 -12.77 8.96 14.24
N PRO A 155 -13.06 8.32 13.09
CA PRO A 155 -12.23 7.21 12.63
C PRO A 155 -10.84 7.71 12.22
N GLN A 156 -9.77 7.06 12.67
CA GLN A 156 -8.39 7.43 12.31
C GLN A 156 -8.12 7.28 10.81
N TYR A 157 -8.70 6.24 10.22
CA TYR A 157 -8.56 5.90 8.83
C TYR A 157 -9.92 5.96 8.14
N ARG A 158 -9.92 6.26 6.85
CA ARG A 158 -11.11 6.20 6.01
C ARG A 158 -10.75 5.53 4.70
N PHE A 159 -11.44 4.45 4.37
CA PHE A 159 -11.37 3.83 3.05
C PHE A 159 -12.55 4.31 2.22
N SER A 160 -12.29 5.17 1.24
CA SER A 160 -13.29 5.58 0.27
C SER A 160 -13.15 4.71 -0.98
N PHE A 161 -14.23 4.13 -1.45
CA PHE A 161 -14.27 3.49 -2.75
C PHE A 161 -15.51 3.90 -3.54
N GLU A 162 -15.38 3.84 -4.85
CA GLU A 162 -16.50 4.02 -5.78
C GLU A 162 -16.64 2.79 -6.66
N ALA A 163 -17.74 2.05 -6.50
CA ALA A 163 -18.08 0.88 -7.30
C ALA A 163 -19.59 0.82 -7.55
N ALA A 164 -20.04 0.26 -8.69
CA ALA A 164 -21.45 0.16 -9.02
C ALA A 164 -21.86 -1.30 -9.19
N PRO A 165 -22.33 -1.99 -8.12
CA PRO A 165 -22.97 -3.28 -8.26
C PRO A 165 -24.23 -3.10 -9.12
N GLU A 166 -24.25 -3.78 -10.26
CA GLU A 166 -25.36 -3.80 -11.20
C GLU A 166 -25.87 -5.23 -11.33
N LEU A 167 -27.18 -5.39 -11.14
CA LEU A 167 -27.86 -6.68 -11.22
C LEU A 167 -28.94 -6.59 -12.29
N VAL A 168 -29.06 -7.62 -13.14
CA VAL A 168 -30.22 -7.78 -14.02
C VAL A 168 -31.15 -8.81 -13.41
N ILE A 169 -32.36 -8.38 -13.04
CA ILE A 169 -33.37 -9.24 -12.41
C ILE A 169 -34.66 -9.23 -13.20
N SER A 170 -35.39 -10.35 -13.20
CA SER A 170 -36.72 -10.44 -13.78
C SER A 170 -37.71 -11.13 -12.86
N GLY A 171 -38.99 -10.81 -13.04
CA GLY A 171 -40.08 -11.31 -12.20
C GLY A 171 -41.43 -10.72 -12.58
N GLU A 172 -42.35 -10.70 -11.62
CA GLU A 172 -43.69 -10.14 -11.77
C GLU A 172 -43.98 -9.20 -10.60
N PHE A 173 -44.58 -8.04 -10.86
CA PHE A 173 -45.11 -7.17 -9.82
C PHE A 173 -46.43 -7.71 -9.28
N ASP A 174 -46.83 -7.28 -8.08
CA ASP A 174 -48.09 -7.67 -7.43
C ASP A 174 -49.35 -7.41 -8.29
N ASP A 175 -49.28 -6.44 -9.22
CA ASP A 175 -50.38 -6.12 -10.14
C ASP A 175 -50.46 -7.06 -11.37
N GLY A 176 -49.57 -8.04 -11.45
CA GLY A 176 -49.49 -9.01 -12.54
C GLY A 176 -48.57 -8.60 -13.70
N THR A 177 -47.93 -7.42 -13.62
CA THR A 177 -47.07 -6.92 -14.70
C THR A 177 -45.70 -7.58 -14.63
N PRO A 178 -45.21 -8.24 -15.72
CA PRO A 178 -43.85 -8.77 -15.75
C PRO A 178 -42.82 -7.64 -15.81
N PHE A 179 -41.64 -7.87 -15.25
CA PHE A 179 -40.51 -6.95 -15.34
C PHE A 179 -39.20 -7.67 -15.64
N GLU A 180 -38.31 -6.94 -16.30
CA GLU A 180 -36.89 -7.22 -16.41
C GLU A 180 -36.20 -5.87 -16.22
N GLU A 181 -35.46 -5.71 -15.13
CA GLU A 181 -34.86 -4.44 -14.75
C GLU A 181 -33.38 -4.60 -14.43
N THR A 182 -32.60 -3.62 -14.88
CA THR A 182 -31.21 -3.41 -14.48
C THR A 182 -31.19 -2.56 -13.22
N VAL A 183 -30.86 -3.18 -12.09
CA VAL A 183 -30.76 -2.55 -10.78
C VAL A 183 -29.32 -2.15 -10.51
N ASN A 184 -29.05 -0.84 -10.58
CA ASN A 184 -27.79 -0.28 -10.10
C ASN A 184 -27.96 0.17 -8.63
N VAL A 185 -27.26 -0.48 -7.72
CA VAL A 185 -27.37 -0.24 -6.27
C VAL A 185 -26.92 1.18 -5.89
N ALA A 186 -26.07 1.83 -6.70
CA ALA A 186 -25.71 3.24 -6.52
C ALA A 186 -26.91 4.19 -6.57
N ASN A 187 -27.97 3.84 -7.30
CA ASN A 187 -29.17 4.68 -7.39
C ASN A 187 -29.92 4.79 -6.05
N ALA A 188 -29.70 3.85 -5.13
CA ALA A 188 -30.22 3.94 -3.76
C ALA A 188 -29.61 5.12 -2.98
N TYR A 189 -28.34 5.46 -3.25
CA TYR A 189 -27.60 6.52 -2.57
C TYR A 189 -28.09 7.93 -2.94
N MET A 190 -28.28 8.17 -4.23
CA MET A 190 -28.39 9.51 -4.82
C MET A 190 -29.63 10.33 -4.42
N LYS A 191 -30.64 9.72 -3.81
CA LYS A 191 -31.95 10.36 -3.59
C LYS A 191 -32.21 10.84 -2.18
N GLY A 192 -31.30 10.57 -1.24
CA GLY A 192 -31.32 11.18 0.09
C GLY A 192 -30.97 12.68 0.10
N GLU A 193 -30.33 13.20 -0.97
CA GLU A 193 -29.69 14.52 -0.96
C GLU A 193 -30.34 15.62 -1.83
N GLY A 194 -31.49 15.36 -2.45
CA GLY A 194 -32.23 16.40 -3.20
C GLY A 194 -31.55 16.94 -4.47
N ASN A 195 -30.34 16.48 -4.82
CA ASN A 195 -29.64 16.82 -6.05
C ASN A 195 -29.62 15.61 -7.01
N ASN A 196 -30.53 15.65 -7.97
CA ASN A 196 -30.90 14.54 -8.83
C ASN A 196 -29.93 14.32 -10.00
N THR A 197 -28.64 14.59 -9.85
CA THR A 197 -27.72 14.49 -10.97
C THR A 197 -26.31 14.11 -10.53
N TYR A 198 -25.80 12.99 -11.09
CA TYR A 198 -24.41 12.75 -11.51
C TYR A 198 -23.58 11.65 -10.83
N THR A 199 -23.99 10.91 -9.78
CA THR A 199 -23.19 9.72 -9.36
C THR A 199 -23.82 8.43 -9.88
N GLN A 200 -23.04 7.65 -10.64
CA GLN A 200 -23.42 6.32 -11.15
C GLN A 200 -22.78 5.17 -10.34
N GLY A 201 -22.07 5.49 -9.25
CA GLY A 201 -21.41 4.54 -8.35
C GLY A 201 -21.78 4.76 -6.88
N VAL A 202 -21.70 3.69 -6.08
CA VAL A 202 -21.75 3.73 -4.63
C VAL A 202 -20.47 4.40 -4.17
N TRP A 203 -20.56 5.64 -3.68
CA TRP A 203 -19.46 6.25 -2.94
C TRP A 203 -19.62 5.86 -1.48
N ALA A 204 -18.86 4.86 -1.02
CA ALA A 204 -18.88 4.46 0.37
C ALA A 204 -17.58 4.89 1.05
N ALA A 205 -17.71 5.54 2.21
CA ALA A 205 -16.62 5.71 3.14
C ALA A 205 -16.75 4.69 4.27
N LEU A 206 -15.78 3.79 4.37
CA LEU A 206 -15.66 2.84 5.45
C LEU A 206 -14.72 3.40 6.51
N ALA A 207 -15.19 3.39 7.74
CA ALA A 207 -14.56 4.00 8.90
C ALA A 207 -14.18 2.91 9.91
N PRO A 208 -12.94 2.38 9.86
CA PRO A 208 -12.38 1.59 10.95
C PRO A 208 -12.48 2.31 12.31
N PRO A 209 -12.49 1.55 13.42
CA PRO A 209 -12.40 2.16 14.74
C PRO A 209 -10.99 2.76 14.95
N ASP A 210 -10.71 3.30 16.13
CA ASP A 210 -9.33 3.65 16.50
C ASP A 210 -8.45 2.39 16.48
N LEU A 211 -7.42 2.39 15.63
CA LEU A 211 -6.53 1.24 15.45
C LEU A 211 -5.08 1.60 15.79
N ASP A 212 -4.48 0.82 16.67
CA ASP A 212 -3.04 0.62 16.67
C ASP A 212 -2.69 -0.64 15.87
N PHE A 213 -1.55 -0.61 15.18
CA PHE A 213 -1.02 -1.75 14.45
C PHE A 213 0.34 -2.14 15.01
N MET A 214 0.46 -3.38 15.46
CA MET A 214 1.76 -3.95 15.83
C MET A 214 2.66 -4.13 14.59
N PRO A 215 3.98 -4.26 14.77
CA PRO A 215 4.90 -4.56 13.67
C PRO A 215 4.41 -5.73 12.82
N GLY A 216 4.25 -5.52 11.52
CA GLY A 216 3.82 -6.54 10.58
C GLY A 216 2.34 -6.91 10.60
N GLU A 217 1.54 -6.39 11.53
CA GLU A 217 0.15 -6.83 11.76
C GLU A 217 -0.76 -6.60 10.54
N ILE A 218 -1.56 -7.62 10.22
CA ILE A 218 -2.69 -7.55 9.29
C ILE A 218 -4.00 -7.69 10.06
N ARG A 219 -4.91 -6.73 9.87
CA ARG A 219 -6.20 -6.68 10.57
C ARG A 219 -7.36 -6.57 9.59
N ILE A 220 -8.30 -7.49 9.71
CA ILE A 220 -9.56 -7.52 8.97
C ILE A 220 -10.65 -6.82 9.77
N LEU A 221 -11.46 -6.04 9.05
CA LEU A 221 -12.59 -5.27 9.54
C LEU A 221 -13.78 -5.50 8.61
N SER A 222 -14.98 -5.65 9.16
CA SER A 222 -16.22 -5.81 8.40
C SER A 222 -17.33 -4.96 9.03
N ALA A 223 -18.46 -4.84 8.33
CA ALA A 223 -19.68 -4.35 8.96
C ALA A 223 -20.17 -5.40 9.99
N THR A 224 -20.39 -4.95 11.22
CA THR A 224 -20.83 -5.81 12.36
C THR A 224 -22.28 -5.59 12.80
N ALA A 225 -23.07 -4.91 11.96
CA ALA A 225 -24.49 -4.74 12.18
C ALA A 225 -25.24 -4.68 10.85
N GLU A 226 -26.50 -5.11 10.86
CA GLU A 226 -27.42 -4.83 9.75
C GLU A 226 -27.89 -3.37 9.83
N ALA A 227 -27.61 -2.59 8.79
CA ALA A 227 -28.05 -1.19 8.72
C ALA A 227 -28.55 -0.86 7.33
N MET A 228 -29.59 -0.02 7.24
CA MET A 228 -29.97 0.57 5.97
C MET A 228 -28.81 1.48 5.53
N GLY A 229 -28.22 1.20 4.37
CA GLY A 229 -26.93 1.81 4.03
C GLY A 229 -26.99 3.33 3.95
N ASN A 230 -26.14 4.01 4.73
CA ASN A 230 -25.87 5.43 4.61
C ASN A 230 -24.45 5.58 4.06
N PHE A 231 -24.31 5.85 2.77
CA PHE A 231 -23.01 5.73 2.11
C PHE A 231 -21.99 6.82 2.49
N ARG A 232 -22.36 7.80 3.32
CA ARG A 232 -21.42 8.84 3.75
C ARG A 232 -20.40 8.36 4.79
N GLU A 233 -20.81 7.55 5.77
CA GLU A 233 -19.94 7.05 6.85
C GLU A 233 -20.51 5.73 7.36
N ASN A 234 -19.84 4.62 7.03
CA ASN A 234 -20.19 3.30 7.51
C ASN A 234 -19.09 2.79 8.44
N GLU A 235 -19.45 2.54 9.69
CA GLU A 235 -18.53 2.00 10.69
C GLU A 235 -18.20 0.54 10.35
N LEU A 236 -16.92 0.21 10.41
CA LEU A 236 -16.44 -1.17 10.44
C LEU A 236 -15.99 -1.50 11.85
N ASP A 237 -16.01 -2.78 12.20
CA ASP A 237 -15.56 -3.25 13.49
C ASP A 237 -14.84 -4.59 13.37
N TYR A 238 -14.34 -5.09 14.51
CA TYR A 238 -13.73 -6.39 14.64
C TYR A 238 -14.78 -7.48 14.54
N GLY A 239 -14.69 -8.29 13.50
CA GLY A 239 -15.56 -9.45 13.32
C GLY A 239 -16.16 -9.51 11.94
N TRP A 240 -16.89 -10.59 11.73
CA TRP A 240 -17.70 -10.82 10.55
C TRP A 240 -18.80 -11.79 10.97
N GLN A 241 -20.03 -11.46 10.63
CA GLN A 241 -21.11 -12.43 10.61
C GLN A 241 -21.85 -12.36 9.30
N ASP A 242 -22.34 -13.52 8.92
CA ASP A 242 -23.14 -13.74 7.73
C ASP A 242 -24.48 -12.98 7.74
N SER A 243 -24.96 -12.53 8.90
CA SER A 243 -26.20 -11.74 9.03
C SER A 243 -25.99 -10.23 8.97
N GLU A 244 -24.75 -9.75 8.85
CA GLU A 244 -24.42 -8.33 8.96
C GLU A 244 -24.14 -7.70 7.58
N GLY A 245 -24.22 -6.37 7.48
CA GLY A 245 -23.98 -5.64 6.25
C GLY A 245 -24.99 -4.51 6.00
N PHE A 246 -24.77 -3.80 4.90
CA PHE A 246 -25.64 -2.72 4.46
C PHE A 246 -26.72 -3.24 3.54
N PHE A 247 -27.95 -2.82 3.73
CA PHE A 247 -29.04 -3.23 2.86
C PHE A 247 -29.76 -2.08 2.17
N PHE A 248 -30.37 -2.40 1.02
CA PHE A 248 -31.20 -1.52 0.22
C PHE A 248 -32.43 -2.25 -0.30
N ASP A 249 -33.58 -1.61 -0.17
CA ASP A 249 -34.85 -2.16 -0.65
C ASP A 249 -35.16 -1.64 -2.06
N TRP A 250 -35.40 -2.56 -2.99
CA TRP A 250 -35.85 -2.30 -4.34
C TRP A 250 -37.33 -2.66 -4.50
N PRO A 251 -38.11 -1.86 -5.25
CA PRO A 251 -37.70 -0.70 -6.05
C PRO A 251 -37.30 0.52 -5.21
N PHE A 252 -36.21 1.19 -5.62
CA PHE A 252 -35.70 2.36 -4.91
C PHE A 252 -36.73 3.51 -4.99
N PRO A 253 -37.00 4.24 -3.90
CA PRO A 253 -37.97 5.33 -3.91
C PRO A 253 -37.49 6.49 -4.80
N HIS A 254 -37.94 6.52 -6.06
CA HIS A 254 -37.49 7.50 -7.06
C HIS A 254 -38.10 8.90 -6.84
N SER A 255 -39.26 8.93 -6.17
CA SER A 255 -40.13 10.05 -5.74
C SER A 255 -41.18 9.43 -4.80
N PRO A 256 -41.73 10.14 -3.80
CA PRO A 256 -42.74 9.59 -2.88
C PRO A 256 -43.98 8.94 -3.53
N SER A 257 -44.22 9.14 -4.84
CA SER A 257 -45.47 8.77 -5.50
C SER A 257 -45.38 7.78 -6.68
N ALA A 258 -44.20 7.44 -7.22
CA ALA A 258 -44.12 6.64 -8.46
C ALA A 258 -43.70 5.17 -8.26
N TYR A 259 -43.00 4.86 -7.17
CA TYR A 259 -42.44 3.52 -6.91
C TYR A 259 -42.61 3.03 -5.47
N ARG A 260 -43.11 3.87 -4.54
CA ARG A 260 -43.34 3.46 -3.15
C ARG A 260 -44.33 2.28 -3.03
N ASP A 261 -45.22 2.15 -4.02
CA ASP A 261 -46.28 1.15 -4.05
C ASP A 261 -46.00 -0.01 -5.03
N LYS A 262 -44.79 -0.09 -5.60
CA LYS A 262 -44.41 -1.23 -6.45
C LYS A 262 -43.84 -2.35 -5.59
N TYR A 263 -44.60 -3.43 -5.52
CA TYR A 263 -44.27 -4.66 -4.80
C TYR A 263 -44.09 -5.80 -5.79
N VAL A 264 -43.25 -6.77 -5.42
CA VAL A 264 -43.05 -7.97 -6.22
C VAL A 264 -44.03 -9.06 -5.79
N ALA A 265 -44.63 -9.73 -6.78
CA ALA A 265 -45.48 -10.88 -6.55
C ALA A 265 -44.65 -12.01 -5.94
N ASP A 266 -45.28 -12.83 -5.09
CA ASP A 266 -44.66 -14.06 -4.59
C ASP A 266 -44.56 -15.13 -5.70
N LYS A 267 -43.74 -14.84 -6.71
CA LYS A 267 -43.48 -15.62 -7.92
C LYS A 267 -41.97 -15.67 -8.17
N PRO A 268 -41.48 -16.64 -8.97
CA PRO A 268 -40.05 -16.80 -9.18
C PRO A 268 -39.39 -15.53 -9.70
N ILE A 269 -38.40 -15.04 -8.96
CA ILE A 269 -37.47 -13.99 -9.35
C ILE A 269 -36.21 -14.66 -9.90
N THR A 270 -35.77 -14.22 -11.07
CA THR A 270 -34.54 -14.71 -11.72
C THR A 270 -33.46 -13.65 -11.67
N ILE A 271 -32.22 -14.06 -11.38
CA ILE A 271 -31.03 -13.21 -11.44
C ILE A 271 -30.27 -13.59 -12.71
N HIS A 272 -30.23 -12.69 -13.67
CA HIS A 272 -29.61 -12.93 -14.97
C HIS A 272 -28.12 -12.59 -14.99
N SER A 273 -27.72 -11.55 -14.26
CA SER A 273 -26.31 -11.20 -14.15
C SER A 273 -26.06 -10.30 -12.96
N VAL A 274 -24.84 -10.37 -12.44
CA VAL A 274 -24.31 -9.46 -11.41
C VAL A 274 -22.90 -9.08 -11.80
N ILE A 275 -22.65 -7.79 -11.88
CA ILE A 275 -21.34 -7.23 -12.22
C ILE A 275 -21.04 -6.03 -11.33
N ILE A 276 -19.79 -5.91 -10.88
CA ILE A 276 -19.30 -4.66 -10.34
C ILE A 276 -18.75 -3.82 -11.48
N LYS A 277 -19.51 -2.79 -11.87
CA LYS A 277 -19.07 -1.84 -12.89
C LYS A 277 -18.27 -0.71 -12.27
N GLU A 278 -17.30 -0.23 -13.04
CA GLU A 278 -16.67 1.04 -12.81
C GLU A 278 -17.56 2.17 -13.37
N ARG A 279 -17.70 3.29 -12.66
CA ARG A 279 -18.52 4.45 -13.09
C ARG A 279 -18.08 4.96 -14.45
N ASN A 280 -18.95 5.52 -15.30
CA ASN A 280 -18.56 5.95 -16.66
C ASN A 280 -19.09 7.37 -16.98
N ASP A 281 -18.73 8.38 -16.18
CA ASP A 281 -19.29 9.74 -16.28
C ASP A 281 -18.31 10.81 -16.82
N ASP A 282 -18.89 11.83 -17.45
CA ASP A 282 -18.17 12.89 -18.16
C ASP A 282 -17.64 14.02 -17.25
N TRP A 283 -17.97 14.07 -15.94
CA TRP A 283 -17.89 15.31 -15.14
C TRP A 283 -16.59 15.49 -14.32
N PHE A 284 -15.91 14.42 -13.90
CA PHE A 284 -14.66 14.53 -13.12
C PHE A 284 -13.40 14.67 -14.00
N VAL A 285 -13.55 14.51 -15.32
CA VAL A 285 -12.47 14.71 -16.30
C VAL A 285 -12.36 16.20 -16.61
N GLY A 286 -11.65 16.93 -15.75
CA GLY A 286 -11.29 18.34 -15.94
C GLY A 286 -10.33 18.60 -17.10
N GLY A 287 -10.59 18.06 -18.30
CA GLY A 287 -9.76 18.28 -19.47
C GLY A 287 -10.31 17.67 -20.76
N SER A 288 -10.84 18.53 -21.62
CA SER A 288 -11.05 18.35 -23.08
C SER A 288 -11.71 17.04 -23.55
N ARG A 289 -12.93 17.19 -24.10
CA ARG A 289 -13.66 16.24 -24.97
C ARG A 289 -12.71 15.35 -25.80
N GLY A 290 -12.70 14.05 -25.55
CA GLY A 290 -12.00 13.09 -26.40
C GLY A 290 -12.06 11.65 -25.90
N ASP A 291 -11.78 11.42 -24.62
CA ASP A 291 -11.77 10.09 -24.01
C ASP A 291 -12.80 10.06 -22.88
N LYS A 292 -13.98 9.46 -23.12
CA LYS A 292 -14.91 9.08 -22.05
C LYS A 292 -14.21 7.98 -21.25
N LEU A 293 -14.04 8.10 -19.94
CA LEU A 293 -13.26 7.11 -19.18
C LEU A 293 -13.99 6.74 -17.90
N SER A 294 -13.93 5.43 -17.60
CA SER A 294 -14.58 4.84 -16.44
C SER A 294 -13.74 5.08 -15.17
N GLY A 295 -14.37 5.47 -14.06
CA GLY A 295 -13.78 6.03 -12.85
C GLY A 295 -14.30 5.40 -11.56
N ALA A 296 -14.21 4.07 -11.42
CA ALA A 296 -14.07 3.53 -10.07
C ALA A 296 -12.77 4.07 -9.49
N TYR A 297 -12.73 4.46 -8.23
CA TYR A 297 -11.48 4.81 -7.57
C TYR A 297 -11.54 4.29 -6.15
N TRP A 298 -10.38 4.09 -5.54
CA TRP A 298 -10.32 3.90 -4.10
C TRP A 298 -9.23 4.76 -3.51
N SER A 299 -9.44 5.19 -2.27
CA SER A 299 -8.48 5.97 -1.52
C SER A 299 -8.51 5.56 -0.07
N LEU A 300 -7.36 5.16 0.45
CA LEU A 300 -7.11 5.07 1.88
C LEU A 300 -6.64 6.43 2.35
N LYS A 301 -7.30 6.96 3.37
CA LYS A 301 -7.04 8.27 3.96
C LYS A 301 -6.83 8.16 5.45
N HIS A 302 -6.13 9.13 5.97
CA HIS A 302 -6.07 9.41 7.40
C HIS A 302 -7.02 10.58 7.69
N GLU A 303 -7.80 10.55 8.76
CA GLU A 303 -8.66 11.69 9.14
C GLU A 303 -8.05 12.48 10.31
N THR A 304 -8.37 13.77 10.43
CA THR A 304 -8.06 14.54 11.64
C THR A 304 -9.27 15.33 12.14
N PRO A 305 -9.38 15.56 13.47
CA PRO A 305 -10.54 16.27 14.03
C PRO A 305 -10.71 17.71 13.49
N SER A 306 -9.63 18.36 13.02
CA SER A 306 -9.71 19.73 12.48
C SER A 306 -10.19 19.82 11.03
N ASP A 307 -10.24 18.70 10.31
CA ASP A 307 -10.44 18.68 8.85
C ASP A 307 -11.89 18.38 8.41
N LEU A 308 -12.78 18.00 9.34
CA LEU A 308 -14.18 17.67 9.05
C LEU A 308 -15.00 18.83 8.45
N ASN A 309 -14.54 20.07 8.64
CA ASN A 309 -15.16 21.27 8.08
C ASN A 309 -14.44 21.81 6.82
N LYS A 310 -13.40 21.14 6.30
CA LYS A 310 -12.57 21.64 5.19
C LYS A 310 -12.24 20.53 4.18
N ASN A 311 -13.13 20.33 3.19
CA ASN A 311 -12.91 19.58 1.95
C ASN A 311 -11.85 18.44 2.04
N ASN A 312 -12.33 17.25 2.44
CA ASN A 312 -11.71 15.92 2.70
C ASN A 312 -10.70 15.34 1.66
N ALA A 313 -9.92 16.16 0.96
CA ALA A 313 -9.00 15.75 -0.11
C ALA A 313 -7.53 15.61 0.34
N ASN A 314 -7.18 15.95 1.59
CA ASN A 314 -5.82 16.41 1.90
C ASN A 314 -4.93 15.44 2.71
N LEU A 315 -5.42 14.25 3.09
CA LEU A 315 -4.71 13.30 3.95
C LEU A 315 -4.68 11.88 3.36
N VAL A 316 -4.33 11.80 2.09
CA VAL A 316 -4.28 10.53 1.34
C VAL A 316 -3.06 9.71 1.75
N ILE A 317 -3.29 8.45 2.11
CA ILE A 317 -2.26 7.43 2.30
C ILE A 317 -1.98 6.73 0.98
N GLN A 318 -3.02 6.17 0.37
CA GLN A 318 -2.97 5.53 -0.94
C GLN A 318 -4.17 5.94 -1.77
N ASN A 319 -4.00 6.00 -3.09
CA ASN A 319 -5.06 6.33 -4.01
C ASN A 319 -4.87 5.63 -5.35
N ALA A 320 -5.93 5.02 -5.85
CA ALA A 320 -5.96 4.37 -7.15
C ALA A 320 -7.11 4.90 -7.99
N CYS A 321 -6.85 5.19 -9.27
CA CYS A 321 -7.87 5.69 -10.20
C CYS A 321 -8.79 4.61 -10.78
N ALA A 322 -8.61 3.35 -10.36
CA ALA A 322 -9.44 2.18 -10.64
C ALA A 322 -8.93 0.97 -9.84
N MET A 323 -9.80 -0.01 -9.60
CA MET A 323 -9.40 -1.32 -9.08
C MET A 323 -8.98 -2.24 -10.23
N TRP A 324 -9.72 -2.18 -11.33
CA TRP A 324 -9.50 -2.95 -12.55
C TRP A 324 -9.26 -2.03 -13.74
N LYS A 325 -8.95 -2.60 -14.90
CA LYS A 325 -8.97 -1.84 -16.14
C LYS A 325 -10.39 -1.58 -16.58
N ASP A 326 -10.65 -0.32 -16.90
CA ASP A 326 -11.97 0.10 -17.36
C ASP A 326 -12.32 -0.43 -18.76
N PRO A 327 -13.62 -0.52 -19.10
CA PRO A 327 -14.08 -0.97 -20.42
C PRO A 327 -13.55 -0.14 -21.60
N VAL A 328 -13.21 1.14 -21.38
CA VAL A 328 -12.66 1.98 -22.46
C VAL A 328 -11.22 1.59 -22.76
N TYR A 329 -10.45 1.21 -21.75
CA TYR A 329 -9.17 0.55 -21.94
C TYR A 329 -9.34 -0.80 -22.65
N ALA A 330 -10.28 -1.64 -22.19
CA ALA A 330 -10.57 -2.93 -22.82
C ALA A 330 -10.95 -2.80 -24.31
N SER A 331 -11.67 -1.73 -24.69
CA SER A 331 -12.03 -1.48 -26.09
C SER A 331 -10.83 -1.24 -27.04
N LYS A 332 -9.66 -0.85 -26.50
CA LYS A 332 -8.42 -0.71 -27.27
C LYS A 332 -7.70 -2.03 -27.50
N TYR A 333 -7.99 -3.03 -26.66
CA TYR A 333 -7.35 -4.34 -26.65
C TYR A 333 -8.42 -5.44 -26.60
N PRO A 334 -9.34 -5.51 -27.60
CA PRO A 334 -10.44 -6.47 -27.60
C PRO A 334 -9.97 -7.93 -27.65
N GLU A 335 -8.73 -8.18 -28.05
CA GLU A 335 -8.07 -9.49 -27.99
C GLU A 335 -7.70 -9.94 -26.58
N LEU A 336 -7.72 -9.02 -25.60
CA LEU A 336 -7.46 -9.32 -24.20
C LEU A 336 -8.82 -9.39 -23.50
N GLU A 337 -9.20 -10.57 -23.02
CA GLU A 337 -10.44 -10.81 -22.26
C GLU A 337 -10.35 -10.17 -20.85
N LEU A 338 -10.41 -8.83 -20.82
CA LEU A 338 -10.24 -8.02 -19.61
C LEU A 338 -11.58 -7.42 -19.18
N SER A 339 -12.30 -8.14 -18.31
CA SER A 339 -13.52 -7.65 -17.68
C SER A 339 -13.61 -8.13 -16.23
N PRO A 340 -14.22 -7.34 -15.32
CA PRO A 340 -14.50 -7.82 -13.97
C PRO A 340 -15.31 -9.10 -14.04
N GLY A 341 -15.04 -10.03 -13.14
CA GLY A 341 -15.80 -11.27 -13.05
C GLY A 341 -17.29 -10.96 -12.93
N THR A 342 -18.09 -11.68 -13.70
CA THR A 342 -19.54 -11.47 -13.82
C THR A 342 -20.24 -12.79 -13.55
N LEU A 343 -21.35 -12.73 -12.83
CA LEU A 343 -22.24 -13.88 -12.69
C LEU A 343 -22.96 -14.13 -14.01
N GLU A 344 -22.88 -15.36 -14.54
CA GLU A 344 -23.62 -15.78 -15.73
C GLU A 344 -25.09 -16.13 -15.41
N ASP A 345 -25.95 -15.98 -16.41
CA ASP A 345 -27.38 -16.28 -16.30
C ASP A 345 -27.63 -17.74 -15.92
N GLY A 346 -28.59 -17.95 -15.01
CA GLY A 346 -28.96 -19.28 -14.52
C GLY A 346 -27.99 -19.90 -13.50
N THR A 347 -26.90 -19.21 -13.11
CA THR A 347 -25.98 -19.69 -12.07
C THR A 347 -26.66 -19.74 -10.70
N ILE A 348 -27.55 -18.79 -10.41
CA ILE A 348 -28.35 -18.77 -9.19
C ILE A 348 -29.78 -19.24 -9.54
N PRO A 349 -30.30 -20.29 -8.89
CA PRO A 349 -31.67 -20.75 -9.13
C PRO A 349 -32.69 -19.65 -8.84
N PRO A 350 -33.78 -19.55 -9.62
CA PRO A 350 -34.86 -18.64 -9.32
C PRO A 350 -35.44 -18.87 -7.92
N PHE A 351 -35.85 -17.80 -7.25
CA PHE A 351 -36.34 -17.86 -5.87
C PHE A 351 -37.69 -17.17 -5.71
N LEU A 352 -38.47 -17.60 -4.71
CA LEU A 352 -39.71 -16.93 -4.34
C LEU A 352 -39.42 -15.88 -3.25
N PRO A 353 -39.99 -14.66 -3.33
CA PRO A 353 -39.84 -13.65 -2.28
C PRO A 353 -40.16 -14.17 -0.87
N SER A 354 -41.20 -14.99 -0.73
CA SER A 354 -41.56 -15.61 0.56
C SER A 354 -40.50 -16.55 1.13
N HIS A 355 -39.67 -17.19 0.29
CA HIS A 355 -38.59 -18.07 0.74
C HIS A 355 -37.41 -17.29 1.32
N THR A 356 -37.23 -16.05 0.90
CA THR A 356 -36.13 -15.17 1.30
C THR A 356 -36.57 -14.06 2.24
N LEU A 357 -37.71 -14.23 2.91
CA LEU A 357 -38.26 -13.22 3.79
C LEU A 357 -37.47 -13.14 5.12
N ASN A 358 -37.37 -11.94 5.69
CA ASN A 358 -36.82 -11.68 7.04
C ASN A 358 -35.38 -12.18 7.21
N SER A 359 -34.46 -11.62 6.40
CA SER A 359 -33.02 -11.90 6.44
C SER A 359 -32.61 -13.33 6.05
N ASN A 360 -33.53 -14.15 5.52
CA ASN A 360 -33.18 -15.31 4.73
C ASN A 360 -32.70 -14.82 3.36
N TYR A 361 -31.41 -14.89 3.07
CA TYR A 361 -30.84 -14.39 1.81
C TYR A 361 -30.30 -15.52 0.94
N ILE A 362 -30.01 -15.19 -0.30
CA ILE A 362 -29.28 -15.98 -1.28
C ILE A 362 -27.92 -15.31 -1.48
N ASP A 363 -26.86 -16.08 -1.29
CA ASP A 363 -25.50 -15.66 -1.59
C ASP A 363 -25.30 -15.58 -3.11
N ILE A 364 -24.87 -14.41 -3.59
CA ILE A 364 -24.57 -14.16 -5.00
C ILE A 364 -23.08 -14.42 -5.29
N GLY A 365 -22.23 -14.25 -4.29
CA GLY A 365 -20.78 -14.34 -4.39
C GLY A 365 -20.08 -13.05 -3.94
N THR A 366 -18.76 -13.06 -4.09
CA THR A 366 -17.88 -12.02 -3.56
C THR A 366 -16.96 -11.49 -4.65
N TRP A 367 -16.75 -10.18 -4.65
CA TRP A 367 -15.68 -9.56 -5.41
C TRP A 367 -14.51 -9.25 -4.50
N LEU A 368 -13.38 -9.86 -4.80
CA LEU A 368 -12.15 -9.80 -4.02
C LEU A 368 -11.06 -9.06 -4.81
N PHE A 369 -10.42 -8.11 -4.14
CA PHE A 369 -9.21 -7.42 -4.59
C PHE A 369 -8.18 -7.42 -3.47
N HIS A 370 -6.99 -7.95 -3.68
CA HIS A 370 -5.98 -8.09 -2.63
C HIS A 370 -4.55 -7.92 -3.14
N LEU A 371 -3.62 -7.64 -2.23
CA LEU A 371 -2.20 -7.68 -2.51
C LEU A 371 -1.80 -9.09 -2.96
N ARG A 372 -0.95 -9.16 -3.99
CA ARG A 372 -0.43 -10.43 -4.50
C ARG A 372 0.27 -11.20 -3.39
N THR A 373 -0.04 -12.48 -3.29
CA THR A 373 0.71 -13.40 -2.43
C THR A 373 2.06 -13.75 -3.07
N THR A 374 2.89 -14.46 -2.33
CA THR A 374 4.19 -14.98 -2.78
C THR A 374 4.09 -16.30 -3.54
N SER A 375 2.93 -16.96 -3.51
CA SER A 375 2.69 -18.27 -4.13
C SER A 375 1.82 -18.17 -5.41
N GLU A 376 1.07 -17.09 -5.58
CA GLU A 376 0.17 -16.91 -6.72
C GLU A 376 0.91 -16.64 -8.04
N PRO A 377 0.29 -17.01 -9.19
CA PRO A 377 0.75 -16.61 -10.50
C PRO A 377 0.82 -15.09 -10.61
N ASN A 378 2.03 -14.58 -10.83
CA ASN A 378 2.32 -13.16 -10.75
C ASN A 378 2.21 -12.43 -12.10
N ASN A 379 1.67 -13.10 -13.13
CA ASN A 379 1.52 -12.60 -14.50
C ASN A 379 2.80 -11.99 -15.09
N GLY A 380 3.96 -12.53 -14.72
CA GLY A 380 5.27 -12.07 -15.19
C GLY A 380 5.83 -10.88 -14.42
N LEU A 381 5.21 -10.46 -13.31
CA LEU A 381 5.74 -9.45 -12.39
C LEU A 381 6.29 -10.08 -11.12
N ARG A 382 7.50 -9.73 -10.71
CA ARG A 382 8.02 -10.11 -9.40
C ARG A 382 7.42 -9.20 -8.33
N ASN A 383 6.76 -9.79 -7.33
CA ASN A 383 6.20 -9.03 -6.21
C ASN A 383 7.30 -8.22 -5.51
N LEU A 384 6.99 -6.97 -5.10
CA LEU A 384 7.91 -5.97 -4.51
C LEU A 384 9.05 -5.47 -5.42
N VAL A 385 9.45 -6.24 -6.43
CA VAL A 385 10.52 -5.87 -7.38
C VAL A 385 9.95 -5.08 -8.55
N ASP A 386 8.80 -5.49 -9.09
CA ASP A 386 8.18 -4.87 -10.25
C ASP A 386 6.91 -4.08 -9.91
N ALA A 387 6.58 -3.97 -8.62
CA ALA A 387 5.45 -3.20 -8.12
C ALA A 387 5.67 -2.72 -6.68
N ASN A 388 5.03 -1.61 -6.30
CA ASN A 388 5.13 -1.02 -4.97
C ASN A 388 3.77 -1.08 -4.24
N PRO A 389 3.61 -1.87 -3.17
CA PRO A 389 2.37 -1.90 -2.39
C PRO A 389 2.18 -0.63 -1.55
N ARG A 390 3.19 0.23 -1.41
CA ARG A 390 3.13 1.54 -0.73
C ARG A 390 2.91 2.72 -1.68
N ALA A 391 2.57 2.45 -2.94
CA ALA A 391 2.38 3.51 -3.93
C ALA A 391 1.31 4.51 -3.51
N VAL A 392 1.64 5.79 -3.58
CA VAL A 392 0.71 6.89 -3.24
C VAL A 392 -0.33 7.06 -4.34
N PHE A 393 0.10 6.87 -5.59
CA PHE A 393 -0.76 6.92 -6.77
C PHE A 393 -0.66 5.64 -7.57
N SER A 394 -1.82 5.13 -7.95
CA SER A 394 -1.92 3.87 -8.66
C SER A 394 -2.90 3.95 -9.82
N ALA A 395 -2.55 3.33 -10.95
CA ALA A 395 -3.46 3.14 -12.07
C ALA A 395 -3.15 1.82 -12.78
N PRO A 396 -4.13 0.93 -12.99
CA PRO A 396 -3.91 -0.32 -13.72
C PRO A 396 -3.42 -0.10 -15.16
N ARG A 397 -3.76 1.05 -15.76
CA ARG A 397 -3.29 1.43 -17.11
C ARG A 397 -1.77 1.66 -17.18
N TRP A 398 -1.11 2.01 -16.08
CA TRP A 398 0.34 2.21 -16.06
C TRP A 398 1.12 0.90 -16.04
N ASP A 399 0.44 -0.23 -15.83
CA ASP A 399 1.04 -1.55 -15.85
C ASP A 399 1.08 -2.20 -17.25
N GLY A 400 0.50 -1.54 -18.24
CA GLY A 400 0.50 -1.99 -19.64
C GLY A 400 -0.62 -2.98 -19.89
N PRO A 401 -0.75 -3.55 -21.10
CA PRO A 401 -1.99 -4.20 -21.55
C PRO A 401 -2.25 -5.56 -20.89
N SER A 402 -1.22 -6.27 -20.41
CA SER A 402 -1.36 -7.65 -19.91
C SER A 402 -1.97 -7.80 -18.51
N LEU A 403 -1.97 -6.76 -17.67
CA LEU A 403 -2.40 -6.87 -16.27
C LEU A 403 -3.80 -6.29 -16.05
N PHE A 404 -4.74 -7.09 -15.55
CA PHE A 404 -6.11 -6.61 -15.37
C PHE A 404 -6.27 -5.64 -14.19
N THR A 405 -5.51 -5.86 -13.12
CA THR A 405 -5.47 -5.05 -11.88
C THR A 405 -4.17 -4.24 -11.77
N LEU A 406 -4.04 -3.47 -10.69
CA LEU A 406 -2.76 -2.87 -10.29
C LEU A 406 -1.65 -3.92 -10.18
N GLY A 407 -0.41 -3.58 -10.54
CA GLY A 407 0.72 -4.50 -10.50
C GLY A 407 0.94 -5.18 -9.13
N ALA A 408 0.73 -4.47 -8.03
CA ALA A 408 0.85 -5.01 -6.66
C ALA A 408 -0.37 -5.82 -6.19
N TYR A 409 -1.47 -5.79 -6.94
CA TYR A 409 -2.75 -6.38 -6.54
C TYR A 409 -3.26 -7.39 -7.57
N GLN A 410 -4.21 -8.21 -7.15
CA GLN A 410 -4.88 -9.20 -7.97
C GLN A 410 -6.37 -9.25 -7.63
N GLY A 411 -7.19 -9.64 -8.61
CA GLY A 411 -8.57 -10.04 -8.38
C GLY A 411 -8.63 -11.49 -7.90
N GLY A 412 -9.62 -11.80 -7.06
CA GLY A 412 -9.94 -13.19 -6.72
C GLY A 412 -10.43 -14.00 -7.94
N GLY A 413 -10.55 -15.31 -7.73
CA GLY A 413 -11.02 -16.28 -8.74
C GLY A 413 -9.90 -16.87 -9.60
N GLU A 414 -10.19 -17.98 -10.27
CA GLU A 414 -9.23 -18.67 -11.15
C GLU A 414 -8.72 -17.77 -12.28
N ASP A 415 -9.63 -16.96 -12.85
CA ASP A 415 -9.33 -16.01 -13.92
C ASP A 415 -8.77 -14.67 -13.41
N GLN A 416 -8.61 -14.51 -12.10
CA GLN A 416 -8.10 -13.29 -11.45
C GLN A 416 -8.89 -12.01 -11.77
N ASN A 417 -10.14 -12.15 -12.20
CA ASN A 417 -11.03 -11.06 -12.61
C ASN A 417 -11.84 -10.48 -11.44
N GLY A 418 -11.65 -11.00 -10.22
CA GLY A 418 -12.23 -10.48 -9.00
C GLY A 418 -13.37 -11.31 -8.43
N TYR A 419 -14.11 -12.07 -9.24
CA TYR A 419 -15.31 -12.77 -8.78
C TYR A 419 -14.99 -14.14 -8.16
N LEU A 420 -15.60 -14.40 -7.01
CA LEU A 420 -15.61 -15.69 -6.32
C LEU A 420 -17.06 -16.18 -6.19
N PRO A 421 -17.38 -17.38 -6.67
CA PRO A 421 -18.72 -17.92 -6.54
C PRO A 421 -19.07 -18.22 -5.07
N PRO A 422 -20.37 -18.34 -4.73
CA PRO A 422 -20.82 -18.69 -3.39
C PRO A 422 -20.05 -19.86 -2.77
N GLY A 423 -19.66 -19.74 -1.50
CA GLY A 423 -18.88 -20.75 -0.78
C GLY A 423 -17.40 -20.88 -1.18
N SER A 424 -16.90 -20.05 -2.10
CA SER A 424 -15.47 -20.03 -2.48
C SER A 424 -14.65 -18.98 -1.73
N VAL A 425 -15.29 -18.22 -0.85
CA VAL A 425 -14.63 -17.17 -0.05
C VAL A 425 -13.88 -17.83 1.09
N PRO A 426 -12.59 -17.51 1.30
CA PRO A 426 -11.92 -17.93 2.51
C PRO A 426 -12.55 -17.26 3.73
N GLU A 427 -13.09 -18.07 4.64
CA GLU A 427 -13.61 -17.62 5.92
C GLU A 427 -12.52 -16.86 6.67
N PRO A 428 -12.76 -15.61 7.11
CA PRO A 428 -11.72 -14.89 7.82
C PRO A 428 -11.57 -15.49 9.23
N SER A 429 -10.33 -15.77 9.64
CA SER A 429 -10.05 -16.30 10.97
C SER A 429 -10.14 -15.18 12.01
N PHE A 430 -11.32 -15.03 12.63
CA PHE A 430 -11.45 -14.23 13.85
C PHE A 430 -11.17 -15.15 15.04
N GLY A 431 -9.97 -15.06 15.61
CA GLY A 431 -9.67 -15.76 16.86
C GLY A 431 -10.45 -15.18 18.05
N ASP A 432 -10.41 -15.86 19.20
CA ASP A 432 -11.00 -15.39 20.48
C ASP A 432 -10.39 -14.06 20.98
N TYR A 433 -9.28 -13.62 20.38
CA TYR A 433 -8.65 -12.32 20.58
C TYR A 433 -8.76 -11.47 19.30
N SER A 434 -9.29 -10.25 19.43
CA SER A 434 -9.63 -9.30 18.36
C SER A 434 -8.46 -8.73 17.52
N ARG A 435 -7.27 -9.33 17.54
CA ARG A 435 -6.07 -8.87 16.82
C ARG A 435 -5.54 -9.95 15.87
N TYR A 436 -4.79 -9.56 14.85
CA TYR A 436 -4.15 -10.49 13.88
C TYR A 436 -5.13 -11.37 13.10
N THR A 437 -6.25 -10.79 12.72
CA THR A 437 -7.34 -11.50 12.03
C THR A 437 -7.07 -11.69 10.54
N GLY A 438 -6.10 -10.97 9.97
CA GLY A 438 -5.72 -11.09 8.56
C GLY A 438 -4.57 -12.05 8.31
N LEU A 439 -4.50 -12.57 7.09
CA LEU A 439 -3.43 -13.43 6.59
C LEU A 439 -2.94 -12.89 5.24
N ASN A 440 -1.62 -12.98 5.00
CA ASN A 440 -1.00 -12.79 3.70
C ASN A 440 0.30 -13.62 3.60
N GLY A 441 1.21 -13.32 2.69
CA GLY A 441 2.44 -14.09 2.48
C GLY A 441 2.16 -15.19 1.44
N PRO A 442 2.13 -16.48 1.79
CA PRO A 442 1.79 -17.54 0.84
C PRO A 442 0.28 -17.71 0.61
N SER A 443 -0.57 -17.17 1.48
CA SER A 443 -2.03 -17.29 1.36
C SER A 443 -2.75 -16.19 2.13
N ILE A 444 -3.92 -15.78 1.63
CA ILE A 444 -4.84 -14.84 2.30
C ILE A 444 -6.04 -15.51 2.97
N GLY A 445 -6.06 -16.85 2.98
CA GLY A 445 -7.24 -17.63 3.37
C GLY A 445 -6.96 -19.02 3.96
N ASP A 446 -5.76 -19.54 3.80
CA ASP A 446 -5.34 -20.81 4.40
C ASP A 446 -4.54 -20.50 5.67
N THR A 447 -5.10 -20.81 6.83
CA THR A 447 -4.47 -20.57 8.15
C THR A 447 -3.22 -21.41 8.38
N SER A 448 -3.01 -22.50 7.62
CA SER A 448 -1.80 -23.34 7.73
C SER A 448 -0.62 -22.81 6.93
N LEU A 449 -0.85 -21.84 6.03
CA LEU A 449 0.17 -21.25 5.15
C LEU A 449 0.32 -19.74 5.34
N GLY A 450 -0.82 -19.04 5.44
CA GLY A 450 -0.90 -17.60 5.57
C GLY A 450 -0.26 -17.09 6.86
N GLN A 451 0.26 -15.87 6.80
CA GLN A 451 0.95 -15.22 7.91
C GLN A 451 0.18 -13.97 8.31
N SER A 452 -0.09 -13.84 9.60
CA SER A 452 -0.77 -12.66 10.17
C SER A 452 0.16 -11.50 10.50
N HIS A 453 1.47 -11.76 10.37
CA HIS A 453 2.54 -10.80 10.64
C HIS A 453 3.62 -10.88 9.57
N ILE A 454 3.76 -9.81 8.81
CA ILE A 454 4.76 -9.71 7.75
C ILE A 454 5.40 -8.34 7.80
N VAL A 455 6.72 -8.30 7.93
CA VAL A 455 7.49 -7.06 7.84
C VAL A 455 8.32 -7.05 6.57
N LEU A 456 8.16 -5.99 5.79
CA LEU A 456 8.90 -5.75 4.56
C LEU A 456 9.84 -4.54 4.64
N PHE A 457 9.47 -3.53 5.42
CA PHE A 457 10.17 -2.25 5.45
C PHE A 457 10.70 -1.94 6.85
N ASP A 458 12.00 -1.70 6.94
CA ASP A 458 12.63 -1.23 8.16
C ASP A 458 12.34 0.26 8.36
N VAL A 459 12.06 0.65 9.60
CA VAL A 459 12.08 2.04 10.06
C VAL A 459 13.32 2.20 10.95
N PRO A 460 14.27 3.09 10.61
CA PRO A 460 15.51 3.24 11.36
C PRO A 460 15.23 3.63 12.82
N ARG A 461 15.81 2.87 13.76
CA ARG A 461 15.80 3.16 15.20
C ARG A 461 17.16 3.60 15.74
N PHE A 462 18.17 3.56 14.88
CA PHE A 462 19.54 3.99 15.14
C PHE A 462 20.09 4.75 13.93
N PRO A 463 21.19 5.51 14.08
CA PRO A 463 21.88 6.11 12.96
C PRO A 463 22.25 5.09 11.87
N LEU A 464 22.08 5.49 10.62
CA LEU A 464 22.46 4.65 9.48
C LEU A 464 23.98 4.61 9.30
N VAL A 465 24.52 3.41 9.04
CA VAL A 465 25.95 3.09 8.89
C VAL A 465 26.31 2.60 7.49
N SER A 466 25.32 2.40 6.61
CA SER A 466 25.51 1.95 5.23
C SER A 466 24.43 2.50 4.32
N LEU A 467 24.80 2.73 3.04
CA LEU A 467 23.86 3.04 1.96
C LEU A 467 22.77 1.98 1.82
N GLY A 468 23.10 0.70 2.08
CA GLY A 468 22.15 -0.41 1.96
C GLY A 468 20.91 -0.25 2.85
N GLN A 469 21.00 0.47 3.98
CA GLN A 469 19.86 0.68 4.86
C GLN A 469 18.80 1.62 4.26
N PHE A 470 19.12 2.35 3.19
CA PHE A 470 18.13 3.11 2.41
C PHE A 470 17.25 2.25 1.52
N GLN A 471 17.48 0.93 1.40
CA GLN A 471 16.64 0.01 0.62
C GLN A 471 15.15 0.03 1.04
N HIS A 472 14.84 0.44 2.28
CA HIS A 472 13.47 0.51 2.77
C HIS A 472 12.84 1.91 2.66
N ALA A 473 13.61 2.94 2.29
CA ALA A 473 13.10 4.28 2.06
C ALA A 473 12.07 4.25 0.91
N ASN A 474 10.92 4.91 1.09
CA ASN A 474 9.85 4.91 0.08
C ASN A 474 10.13 5.91 -1.05
N LEU A 475 11.14 5.62 -1.86
CA LEU A 475 11.52 6.46 -3.01
C LEU A 475 10.54 6.34 -4.19
N SER A 476 9.80 5.24 -4.25
CA SER A 476 8.83 4.95 -5.30
C SER A 476 7.48 5.54 -4.98
N ARG A 477 6.87 6.19 -5.95
CA ARG A 477 5.59 6.88 -5.80
C ARG A 477 4.44 6.17 -6.49
N TYR A 478 4.74 5.46 -7.57
CA TYR A 478 3.75 4.84 -8.44
C TYR A 478 3.73 3.31 -8.30
N ASN A 479 2.59 2.69 -8.62
CA ASN A 479 2.39 1.25 -8.47
C ASN A 479 3.32 0.38 -9.31
N PHE A 480 3.78 0.86 -10.47
CA PHE A 480 4.66 0.11 -11.38
C PHE A 480 6.15 0.20 -11.00
N GLU A 481 6.51 1.06 -10.04
CA GLU A 481 7.88 1.19 -9.56
C GLU A 481 8.19 0.11 -8.52
N PRO A 482 9.45 -0.33 -8.38
CA PRO A 482 9.87 -1.26 -7.34
C PRO A 482 9.59 -0.75 -5.92
N ALA A 483 9.25 -1.62 -4.97
CA ALA A 483 9.12 -1.25 -3.56
C ALA A 483 10.48 -0.93 -2.91
N HIS A 484 11.54 -1.57 -3.40
CA HIS A 484 12.94 -1.38 -3.03
C HIS A 484 13.71 -0.85 -4.23
N LEU A 485 14.03 0.44 -4.25
CA LEU A 485 14.79 1.07 -5.34
C LEU A 485 16.31 0.99 -5.10
N VAL A 486 16.77 1.36 -3.90
CA VAL A 486 18.19 1.29 -3.57
C VAL A 486 18.64 -0.17 -3.47
N GLY A 487 19.72 -0.52 -4.16
CA GLY A 487 20.25 -1.88 -4.25
C GLY A 487 19.54 -2.79 -5.25
N ASN A 488 18.51 -2.32 -5.95
CA ASN A 488 17.79 -3.11 -6.94
C ASN A 488 18.44 -3.02 -8.32
N SER A 489 18.86 -4.17 -8.85
CA SER A 489 19.49 -4.33 -10.17
C SER A 489 18.63 -5.10 -11.17
N TYR A 490 17.39 -5.43 -10.82
CA TYR A 490 16.50 -6.17 -11.70
C TYR A 490 16.00 -5.29 -12.84
N ALA A 491 16.15 -5.76 -14.07
CA ALA A 491 15.60 -5.07 -15.24
C ALA A 491 14.07 -4.94 -15.13
N ASN A 492 13.55 -3.74 -15.37
CA ASN A 492 12.12 -3.48 -15.32
C ASN A 492 11.41 -4.18 -16.50
N PRO A 493 10.44 -5.10 -16.27
CA PRO A 493 9.79 -5.87 -17.33
C PRO A 493 8.96 -5.00 -18.29
N ARG A 494 8.66 -3.75 -17.90
CA ARG A 494 7.89 -2.81 -18.71
C ARG A 494 8.76 -2.05 -19.71
N ILE A 495 10.09 -2.04 -19.53
CA ILE A 495 11.05 -1.25 -20.31
C ILE A 495 11.93 -2.21 -21.14
N PRO A 496 12.23 -1.91 -22.42
CA PRO A 496 13.13 -2.74 -23.22
C PRO A 496 14.54 -2.77 -22.59
N LEU A 497 15.20 -3.94 -22.61
CA LEU A 497 16.50 -4.14 -21.95
C LEU A 497 17.60 -3.16 -22.36
N GLU A 498 17.58 -2.67 -23.60
CA GLU A 498 18.55 -1.71 -24.14
C GLU A 498 18.18 -0.24 -23.87
N SER A 499 17.26 0.02 -22.94
CA SER A 499 16.77 1.36 -22.64
C SER A 499 16.50 1.55 -21.15
N ILE A 500 16.72 2.77 -20.67
CA ILE A 500 16.35 3.22 -19.32
C ILE A 500 15.01 3.97 -19.30
N VAL A 501 14.37 4.13 -20.46
CA VAL A 501 13.08 4.82 -20.60
C VAL A 501 12.23 4.20 -21.69
N LYS A 502 10.94 4.01 -21.41
CA LYS A 502 9.93 3.72 -22.42
C LYS A 502 9.00 4.90 -22.57
N THR A 503 9.18 5.63 -23.66
CA THR A 503 8.31 6.77 -24.00
C THR A 503 6.99 6.29 -24.59
N LYS A 504 5.90 7.02 -24.32
CA LYS A 504 4.55 6.67 -24.77
C LYS A 504 4.19 5.22 -24.45
N PHE A 505 4.44 4.83 -23.20
CA PHE A 505 4.14 3.50 -22.72
C PHE A 505 2.68 3.15 -23.03
N ASP A 506 2.48 1.93 -23.56
CA ASP A 506 1.17 1.45 -24.00
C ASP A 506 0.46 2.40 -25.00
N ASN A 507 1.23 3.01 -25.92
CA ASN A 507 0.76 4.01 -26.88
C ASN A 507 0.07 5.24 -26.26
N THR A 508 0.20 5.44 -24.95
CA THR A 508 -0.44 6.55 -24.24
C THR A 508 0.45 7.79 -24.35
N TYR A 509 -0.04 8.81 -25.05
CA TYR A 509 0.71 10.05 -25.21
C TYR A 509 0.99 10.69 -23.84
N GLY A 510 2.28 10.89 -23.58
CA GLY A 510 2.79 11.55 -22.39
C GLY A 510 3.18 10.62 -21.26
N LEU A 511 2.75 9.35 -21.27
CA LEU A 511 3.15 8.36 -20.28
C LEU A 511 4.55 7.84 -20.61
N ASN A 512 5.55 8.27 -19.86
CA ASN A 512 6.92 7.77 -19.97
C ASN A 512 7.24 6.99 -18.69
N LEU A 513 7.70 5.75 -18.84
CA LEU A 513 8.22 4.96 -17.73
C LEU A 513 9.75 5.04 -17.74
N PHE A 514 10.34 5.29 -16.59
CA PHE A 514 11.78 5.31 -16.39
C PHE A 514 12.20 4.09 -15.59
N ASP A 515 13.41 3.59 -15.84
CA ASP A 515 14.03 2.62 -14.96
C ASP A 515 14.52 3.34 -13.70
N THR A 516 13.58 3.64 -12.80
CA THR A 516 13.87 4.40 -11.58
C THR A 516 14.91 3.69 -10.72
N ALA A 517 14.94 2.35 -10.71
CA ALA A 517 15.93 1.59 -9.95
C ALA A 517 17.34 1.83 -10.49
N TYR A 518 17.53 1.68 -11.80
CA TYR A 518 18.81 1.98 -12.44
C TYR A 518 19.25 3.43 -12.15
N MET A 519 18.36 4.41 -12.41
CA MET A 519 18.69 5.83 -12.26
C MET A 519 19.02 6.22 -10.82
N VAL A 520 18.33 5.65 -9.83
CA VAL A 520 18.62 5.89 -8.41
C VAL A 520 19.98 5.31 -8.03
N ASN A 521 20.28 4.08 -8.44
CA ASN A 521 21.52 3.41 -8.04
C ASN A 521 22.76 3.99 -8.74
N ASP A 522 22.64 4.35 -10.02
CA ASP A 522 23.67 5.07 -10.80
C ASP A 522 24.13 6.33 -10.03
N ARG A 523 23.17 7.13 -9.55
CA ARG A 523 23.48 8.36 -8.81
C ARG A 523 23.99 8.11 -7.40
N ILE A 524 23.30 7.30 -6.60
CA ILE A 524 23.68 7.07 -5.19
C ILE A 524 25.07 6.40 -5.08
N SER A 525 25.41 5.52 -6.02
CA SER A 525 26.66 4.74 -5.95
C SER A 525 27.86 5.49 -6.53
N ASP A 526 27.69 6.23 -7.63
CA ASP A 526 28.81 6.83 -8.36
C ASP A 526 29.07 8.30 -7.99
N GLU A 527 28.04 9.06 -7.63
CA GLU A 527 28.16 10.52 -7.42
C GLU A 527 28.30 10.92 -5.94
N TYR A 528 27.95 10.04 -5.00
CA TYR A 528 27.87 10.38 -3.58
C TYR A 528 28.64 9.42 -2.68
N PHE A 529 29.12 9.94 -1.56
CA PHE A 529 29.78 9.18 -0.51
C PHE A 529 28.98 9.25 0.79
N PHE A 530 28.63 8.09 1.35
CA PHE A 530 27.92 8.01 2.63
C PHE A 530 28.90 7.98 3.80
N SER A 531 29.19 9.16 4.35
CA SER A 531 30.21 9.33 5.40
C SER A 531 29.83 8.69 6.75
N THR A 532 28.55 8.41 6.99
CA THR A 532 27.99 7.97 8.29
C THR A 532 28.24 8.98 9.42
N VAL A 533 28.67 10.20 9.09
CA VAL A 533 28.89 11.29 10.03
C VAL A 533 27.59 12.07 10.15
N SER A 534 27.10 12.27 11.38
CA SER A 534 25.90 13.07 11.60
C SER A 534 26.18 14.55 11.26
N PRO A 535 25.30 15.25 10.51
CA PRO A 535 25.45 16.68 10.26
C PRO A 535 25.36 17.53 11.54
N GLU A 536 24.82 16.95 12.62
CA GLU A 536 24.66 17.59 13.94
C GLU A 536 25.86 17.39 14.86
N LEU A 537 26.96 16.79 14.39
CA LEU A 537 28.17 16.72 15.18
C LEU A 537 28.62 18.13 15.57
N THR A 538 28.97 18.29 16.84
CA THR A 538 29.55 19.53 17.33
C THR A 538 30.98 19.68 16.83
N GLU A 539 31.54 20.88 16.90
CA GLU A 539 32.97 21.08 16.61
C GLU A 539 33.86 20.15 17.44
N ALA A 540 33.50 19.90 18.72
CA ALA A 540 34.19 18.96 19.58
C ALA A 540 34.10 17.50 19.10
N ASP A 541 32.98 17.09 18.52
CA ASP A 541 32.83 15.76 17.94
C ASP A 541 33.67 15.58 16.69
N TYR A 542 33.71 16.60 15.82
CA TYR A 542 34.60 16.63 14.66
C TYR A 542 36.06 16.56 15.10
N GLN A 543 36.45 17.33 16.12
CA GLN A 543 37.79 17.25 16.73
C GLN A 543 38.10 15.83 17.20
N ALA A 544 37.19 15.20 17.93
CA ALA A 544 37.38 13.85 18.44
C ALA A 544 37.47 12.79 17.32
N LEU A 545 36.72 12.95 16.22
CA LEU A 545 36.85 12.10 15.02
C LEU A 545 38.23 12.27 14.37
N ALA A 546 38.69 13.52 14.24
CA ALA A 546 39.97 13.82 13.60
C ALA A 546 41.18 13.32 14.41
N THR A 547 41.08 13.27 15.73
CA THR A 547 42.13 12.76 16.62
C THR A 547 42.01 11.27 16.91
N GLY A 548 40.95 10.60 16.42
CA GLY A 548 40.66 9.20 16.72
C GLY A 548 40.16 8.95 18.15
N GLU A 549 39.83 10.00 18.90
CA GLU A 549 39.18 9.92 20.22
C GLU A 549 37.72 9.47 20.10
N LYS A 550 37.08 9.71 18.95
CA LYS A 550 35.75 9.23 18.57
C LYS A 550 35.83 8.46 17.26
N SER A 551 34.98 7.44 17.08
CA SER A 551 34.81 6.72 15.82
C SER A 551 33.54 7.19 15.09
N ALA A 552 33.53 7.12 13.76
CA ALA A 552 32.30 7.23 12.99
C ALA A 552 31.35 6.06 13.33
N TYR A 553 30.06 6.20 13.03
CA TYR A 553 29.10 5.12 13.30
C TYR A 553 29.46 3.85 12.55
N ASN A 554 29.92 3.96 11.30
CA ASN A 554 30.63 2.87 10.64
C ASN A 554 32.11 2.89 11.06
N THR A 555 32.48 1.97 11.93
CA THR A 555 33.83 1.91 12.52
C THR A 555 34.93 1.57 11.51
N ARG A 556 34.58 1.07 10.32
CA ARG A 556 35.53 0.88 9.20
C ARG A 556 35.89 2.19 8.52
N LEU A 557 35.06 3.23 8.62
CA LEU A 557 35.39 4.55 8.12
C LEU A 557 36.32 5.26 9.12
N LYS A 558 37.56 5.48 8.71
CA LYS A 558 38.59 6.19 9.47
C LYS A 558 38.82 7.55 8.86
N PHE A 559 38.80 8.58 9.70
CA PHE A 559 39.19 9.92 9.27
C PHE A 559 40.72 10.01 9.23
N LEU A 560 41.28 10.39 8.08
CA LEU A 560 42.71 10.60 7.92
C LEU A 560 43.05 12.09 8.04
N ALA A 561 43.69 12.45 9.14
CA ALA A 561 44.32 13.76 9.29
C ALA A 561 45.56 13.85 8.36
N PRO A 562 45.76 14.95 7.62
CA PRO A 562 46.96 15.13 6.81
C PRO A 562 48.22 15.12 7.67
N THR A 563 49.27 14.43 7.19
CA THR A 563 50.53 14.28 7.92
C THR A 563 51.14 15.63 8.27
N GLY A 564 51.32 15.89 9.58
CA GLY A 564 51.91 17.13 10.08
C GLY A 564 50.94 18.30 10.23
N ALA A 565 49.66 18.13 9.88
CA ALA A 565 48.63 19.13 10.16
C ALA A 565 48.33 19.20 11.66
N THR A 566 48.29 20.42 12.17
CA THR A 566 47.88 20.74 13.53
C THR A 566 46.37 20.55 13.69
N LYS A 567 45.92 20.33 14.93
CA LYS A 567 44.50 20.16 15.25
C LYS A 567 43.64 21.34 14.75
N SER A 568 44.18 22.56 14.76
CA SER A 568 43.51 23.78 14.27
C SER A 568 43.39 23.82 12.74
N GLU A 569 44.40 23.35 12.00
CA GLU A 569 44.38 23.30 10.52
C GLU A 569 43.37 22.28 9.95
N ILE A 570 42.96 21.29 10.75
CA ILE A 570 41.92 20.32 10.38
C ILE A 570 40.51 20.94 10.52
N LEU A 571 40.37 21.92 11.41
CA LEU A 571 39.09 22.54 11.80
C LEU A 571 38.83 23.90 11.14
N GLU A 572 39.85 24.58 10.63
CA GLU A 572 39.80 25.91 9.99
C GLU A 572 39.07 25.96 8.63
N ILE A 573 38.07 25.11 8.43
CA ILE A 573 37.26 25.11 7.21
C ILE A 573 35.87 25.65 7.60
N GLU A 574 35.65 26.95 7.38
CA GLU A 574 34.43 27.69 7.78
C GLU A 574 33.36 27.79 6.66
N SER A 575 33.26 26.85 5.71
CA SER A 575 32.37 26.99 4.54
C SER A 575 31.64 25.67 4.19
N PRO A 576 30.52 25.67 3.45
CA PRO A 576 29.93 24.45 2.89
C PRO A 576 30.93 23.53 2.16
N SER A 577 32.03 24.09 1.64
CA SER A 577 33.19 23.35 1.11
C SER A 577 33.89 22.44 2.14
N THR A 578 33.59 22.59 3.43
CA THR A 578 34.13 21.79 4.54
C THR A 578 33.61 20.38 4.55
N LEU A 579 32.31 20.17 4.31
CA LEU A 579 31.73 18.83 4.33
C LEU A 579 32.25 17.98 3.16
N GLU A 580 32.37 18.57 1.97
CA GLU A 580 33.01 17.95 0.80
C GLU A 580 34.50 17.65 1.06
N ALA A 581 35.24 18.61 1.64
CA ALA A 581 36.63 18.43 2.01
C ALA A 581 36.84 17.38 3.11
N TRP A 582 35.86 17.16 3.98
CA TRP A 582 35.85 16.12 5.00
C TRP A 582 35.52 14.74 4.42
N GLY A 583 34.56 14.65 3.51
CA GLY A 583 34.23 13.41 2.79
C GLY A 583 35.47 12.81 2.12
N GLY A 584 36.29 13.64 1.46
CA GLY A 584 37.55 13.22 0.84
C GLY A 584 38.67 12.79 1.81
N ARG A 585 38.45 12.85 3.12
CA ARG A 585 39.43 12.42 4.15
C ARG A 585 39.08 11.11 4.82
N PHE A 586 37.92 10.53 4.51
CA PHE A 586 37.59 9.20 4.99
C PHE A 586 38.31 8.12 4.17
N MET A 587 38.89 7.16 4.88
CA MET A 587 39.42 5.93 4.32
C MET A 587 38.69 4.73 4.93
N VAL A 588 38.65 3.62 4.18
CA VAL A 588 38.03 2.37 4.64
C VAL A 588 39.11 1.42 5.15
N ASP A 589 39.11 1.16 6.45
CA ASP A 589 39.96 0.17 7.10
C ASP A 589 39.50 -1.25 6.74
N GLY A 590 40.40 -2.05 6.19
CA GLY A 590 40.11 -3.43 5.78
C GLY A 590 39.24 -3.56 4.52
N SER A 591 39.43 -2.68 3.52
CA SER A 591 38.72 -2.78 2.23
C SER A 591 38.93 -4.15 1.56
N PHE A 592 37.83 -4.74 1.08
CA PHE A 592 37.86 -5.98 0.32
C PHE A 592 37.94 -5.68 -1.19
N ASN A 593 38.77 -6.43 -1.93
CA ASN A 593 38.80 -6.35 -3.38
C ASN A 593 37.62 -7.13 -3.96
N ILE A 594 36.60 -6.42 -4.44
CA ILE A 594 35.41 -7.02 -5.06
C ILE A 594 35.75 -7.88 -6.30
N ASN A 595 36.89 -7.67 -6.95
CA ASN A 595 37.37 -8.49 -8.08
C ASN A 595 38.21 -9.70 -7.63
N SER A 596 38.06 -10.14 -6.38
CA SER A 596 38.78 -11.30 -5.85
C SER A 596 38.26 -12.58 -6.49
N THR A 597 39.15 -13.35 -7.10
CA THR A 597 38.84 -14.70 -7.64
C THR A 597 39.03 -15.83 -6.61
N SER A 598 39.29 -15.48 -5.35
CA SER A 598 39.48 -16.44 -4.26
C SER A 598 38.14 -16.75 -3.58
N VAL A 599 37.65 -17.98 -3.78
CA VAL A 599 36.45 -18.52 -3.10
C VAL A 599 36.60 -18.41 -1.58
N ASN A 600 37.75 -18.79 -1.04
CA ASN A 600 38.01 -18.69 0.41
C ASN A 600 37.96 -17.24 0.92
N ALA A 601 38.35 -16.25 0.11
CA ALA A 601 38.30 -14.86 0.51
C ALA A 601 36.85 -14.35 0.57
N TRP A 602 36.03 -14.70 -0.43
CA TRP A 602 34.58 -14.43 -0.40
C TRP A 602 33.87 -15.11 0.75
N LYS A 603 34.17 -16.39 0.97
CA LYS A 603 33.61 -17.14 2.10
C LYS A 603 33.97 -16.50 3.44
N ALA A 604 35.20 -16.00 3.60
CA ALA A 604 35.60 -15.27 4.81
C ALA A 604 34.80 -13.96 5.00
N ILE A 605 34.51 -13.23 3.92
CA ILE A 605 33.66 -12.03 3.98
C ILE A 605 32.24 -12.39 4.40
N PHE A 606 31.61 -13.39 3.79
CA PHE A 606 30.27 -13.80 4.19
C PHE A 606 30.22 -14.33 5.62
N SER A 607 31.24 -15.11 6.01
CA SER A 607 31.34 -15.65 7.37
C SER A 607 31.58 -14.57 8.42
N SER A 608 32.06 -13.39 8.04
CA SER A 608 32.23 -12.28 8.98
C SER A 608 30.90 -11.72 9.53
N MET A 609 29.76 -12.11 8.95
CA MET A 609 28.43 -11.76 9.47
C MET A 609 28.00 -12.64 10.65
N ASP A 610 28.76 -13.68 11.00
CA ASP A 610 28.58 -14.47 12.23
C ASP A 610 28.98 -13.63 13.46
N GLN A 611 28.11 -12.71 13.85
CA GLN A 611 28.28 -11.77 14.96
C GLN A 611 27.02 -11.73 15.82
N PRO A 612 27.06 -11.26 17.07
CA PRO A 612 25.83 -10.98 17.82
C PRO A 612 25.00 -9.87 17.17
N PHE A 613 23.67 -9.97 17.23
CA PHE A 613 22.74 -8.94 16.75
C PHE A 613 21.61 -8.69 17.74
N LEU A 614 20.90 -7.57 17.55
CA LEU A 614 19.71 -7.24 18.32
C LEU A 614 18.47 -7.71 17.57
N SER A 615 17.60 -8.45 18.23
CA SER A 615 16.24 -8.76 17.79
C SER A 615 15.22 -7.93 18.59
N ILE A 616 14.02 -7.83 18.06
CA ILE A 616 12.85 -7.32 18.78
C ILE A 616 12.05 -8.53 19.19
N ASP A 617 11.72 -8.67 20.46
CA ASP A 617 10.63 -9.56 20.86
C ASP A 617 9.30 -8.82 20.68
N VAL A 618 8.48 -9.31 19.76
CA VAL A 618 7.10 -8.83 19.56
C VAL A 618 6.15 -9.86 20.17
N ASP A 619 6.29 -10.08 21.47
CA ASP A 619 5.19 -10.65 22.24
C ASP A 619 4.00 -9.69 22.10
N HIS A 620 2.94 -10.22 21.50
CA HIS A 620 1.80 -9.53 20.89
C HIS A 620 0.92 -8.65 21.82
N THR A 621 1.43 -8.24 22.99
CA THR A 621 0.64 -7.72 24.13
C THR A 621 1.21 -6.44 24.79
N ASP A 622 2.01 -5.66 24.06
CA ASP A 622 2.59 -4.34 24.42
C ASP A 622 3.98 -4.38 25.07
N ALA A 623 4.86 -3.56 24.48
CA ALA A 623 6.30 -3.34 24.70
C ALA A 623 7.25 -4.29 23.94
N SER A 624 7.83 -3.77 22.85
CA SER A 624 8.95 -4.37 22.13
C SER A 624 10.20 -4.39 23.02
N THR A 625 10.65 -5.55 23.47
CA THR A 625 11.94 -5.66 24.16
C THR A 625 13.05 -5.92 23.13
N LEU A 626 14.24 -5.38 23.38
CA LEU A 626 15.42 -5.67 22.56
C LEU A 626 16.18 -6.81 23.20
N THR A 627 16.38 -7.90 22.46
CA THR A 627 17.17 -9.05 22.91
C THR A 627 18.47 -9.12 22.12
N LEU A 628 19.58 -9.28 22.84
CA LEU A 628 20.86 -9.59 22.20
C LEU A 628 20.90 -11.09 21.92
N THR A 629 20.94 -11.43 20.63
CA THR A 629 21.04 -12.82 20.16
C THR A 629 22.48 -13.09 19.74
N ASP A 630 23.05 -14.18 20.25
CA ASP A 630 24.33 -14.72 19.77
C ASP A 630 24.03 -15.90 18.84
N PRO A 631 24.12 -15.71 17.52
CA PRO A 631 23.72 -16.73 16.57
C PRO A 631 24.74 -17.85 16.51
N ASP A 632 24.23 -19.05 16.28
CA ASP A 632 25.05 -20.21 15.93
C ASP A 632 25.28 -20.23 14.41
N GLY A 633 26.16 -19.36 13.90
CA GLY A 633 26.57 -19.32 12.50
C GLY A 633 26.06 -18.10 11.71
N VAL A 634 26.30 -18.11 10.40
CA VAL A 634 26.10 -16.94 9.54
C VAL A 634 24.62 -16.67 9.26
N TYR A 635 24.19 -15.45 9.50
CA TYR A 635 22.83 -15.01 9.25
C TYR A 635 22.77 -13.70 8.46
N ILE A 636 21.69 -13.54 7.71
CA ILE A 636 21.37 -12.31 6.99
C ILE A 636 19.92 -11.95 7.29
N SER A 637 19.71 -10.79 7.92
CA SER A 637 18.38 -10.25 8.17
C SER A 637 17.92 -9.32 7.05
N ARG A 638 16.62 -9.34 6.75
CA ARG A 638 16.00 -8.37 5.81
C ARG A 638 15.88 -6.98 6.43
N THR A 639 15.68 -6.91 7.74
CA THR A 639 15.56 -5.66 8.52
C THR A 639 16.74 -5.54 9.47
N ASN A 640 17.04 -4.32 9.94
CA ASN A 640 18.15 -4.13 10.89
C ASN A 640 17.89 -4.83 12.23
N LEU A 641 16.61 -5.05 12.57
CA LEU A 641 16.16 -5.60 13.84
C LEU A 641 15.06 -6.65 13.54
N PRO A 642 15.43 -7.94 13.40
CA PRO A 642 14.47 -9.03 13.17
C PRO A 642 13.52 -9.21 14.36
N ILE A 643 12.33 -9.77 14.11
CA ILE A 643 11.23 -9.91 15.10
C ILE A 643 11.25 -11.25 15.84
N LEU A 644 11.87 -12.29 15.26
CA LEU A 644 11.99 -13.58 15.93
C LEU A 644 13.45 -13.95 16.11
N GLU A 645 13.74 -14.60 17.24
CA GLU A 645 15.06 -15.13 17.55
C GLU A 645 15.41 -16.36 16.69
N GLU A 646 14.45 -17.08 16.13
CA GLU A 646 14.70 -18.29 15.34
C GLU A 646 14.82 -17.99 13.84
N GLY A 647 16.03 -18.18 13.29
CA GLY A 647 16.29 -18.02 11.86
C GLY A 647 15.79 -19.20 11.01
N TYR A 648 15.50 -18.95 9.72
CA TYR A 648 15.05 -19.99 8.79
C TYR A 648 16.20 -20.54 7.92
N THR A 649 16.14 -21.83 7.60
CA THR A 649 17.05 -22.55 6.67
C THR A 649 16.31 -22.96 5.39
N ALA A 650 17.02 -23.35 4.31
CA ALA A 650 16.39 -23.53 2.98
C ALA A 650 15.58 -24.81 2.92
N ASP A 651 16.00 -25.79 3.71
CA ASP A 651 15.37 -27.10 3.81
C ASP A 651 14.17 -27.09 4.77
N ALA A 652 13.89 -25.96 5.43
CA ALA A 652 12.76 -25.82 6.33
C ALA A 652 11.46 -25.71 5.52
N SER A 653 10.58 -26.70 5.66
CA SER A 653 9.33 -26.82 4.90
C SER A 653 8.08 -26.88 5.77
N ASP A 654 8.20 -26.59 7.07
CA ASP A 654 7.09 -26.60 8.01
C ASP A 654 6.47 -25.19 8.20
N GLU A 655 5.37 -25.12 8.93
CA GLU A 655 4.66 -23.87 9.25
C GLU A 655 5.58 -22.84 9.92
N ASN A 656 6.50 -23.29 10.78
CA ASN A 656 7.48 -22.43 11.46
C ASN A 656 8.48 -21.83 10.46
N ALA A 657 8.82 -22.53 9.38
CA ALA A 657 9.71 -22.02 8.34
C ALA A 657 9.15 -20.77 7.65
N PHE A 658 7.85 -20.75 7.32
CA PHE A 658 7.21 -19.59 6.71
C PHE A 658 7.13 -18.41 7.67
N LYS A 659 6.80 -18.67 8.95
CA LYS A 659 6.81 -17.65 9.99
C LYS A 659 8.19 -17.00 10.13
N ALA A 660 9.24 -17.83 10.24
CA ALA A 660 10.62 -17.37 10.34
C ALA A 660 11.11 -16.65 9.07
N PHE A 661 10.63 -17.02 7.88
CA PHE A 661 10.96 -16.33 6.62
C PHE A 661 10.52 -14.85 6.59
N PHE A 662 9.35 -14.55 7.15
CA PHE A 662 8.80 -13.19 7.16
C PHE A 662 9.17 -12.38 8.40
N GLN A 663 9.45 -13.04 9.52
CA GLN A 663 9.64 -12.37 10.82
C GLN A 663 11.07 -12.49 11.37
N SER A 664 11.94 -13.32 10.78
CA SER A 664 13.30 -13.53 11.26
C SER A 664 14.36 -13.28 10.16
N TYR A 665 15.52 -13.91 10.34
CA TYR A 665 16.69 -13.83 9.51
C TYR A 665 16.97 -15.16 8.81
N ARG A 666 17.69 -15.08 7.69
CA ARG A 666 18.16 -16.24 6.92
C ARG A 666 19.42 -16.81 7.57
N LYS A 667 19.41 -18.07 7.99
CA LYS A 667 20.63 -18.79 8.43
C LYS A 667 21.23 -19.56 7.25
N PHE A 668 22.53 -19.39 7.00
CA PHE A 668 23.26 -20.08 5.94
C PHE A 668 24.01 -21.30 6.47
N SER A 669 23.91 -22.41 5.74
CA SER A 669 24.81 -23.56 5.92
C SER A 669 26.18 -23.30 5.29
N ASP A 670 27.21 -24.03 5.74
CA ASP A 670 28.55 -23.95 5.16
C ASP A 670 28.59 -24.25 3.65
N SER A 671 27.70 -25.15 3.18
CA SER A 671 27.54 -25.47 1.77
C SER A 671 26.93 -24.33 0.97
N GLU A 672 25.97 -23.60 1.53
CA GLU A 672 25.39 -22.43 0.88
C GLU A 672 26.38 -21.26 0.84
N LEU A 673 27.17 -21.08 1.90
CA LEU A 673 28.25 -20.09 1.90
C LEU A 673 29.32 -20.39 0.85
N GLU A 674 29.67 -21.67 0.68
CA GLU A 674 30.58 -22.11 -0.38
C GLU A 674 29.97 -21.84 -1.77
N ALA A 675 28.70 -22.20 -1.96
CA ALA A 675 28.00 -22.00 -3.23
C ALA A 675 27.90 -20.51 -3.58
N LEU A 676 27.58 -19.66 -2.59
CA LEU A 676 27.54 -18.20 -2.77
C LEU A 676 28.93 -17.64 -3.11
N ALA A 677 29.98 -18.11 -2.42
CA ALA A 677 31.35 -17.69 -2.70
C ALA A 677 31.84 -18.12 -4.09
N LEU A 678 31.45 -19.30 -4.56
CA LEU A 678 31.71 -19.76 -5.93
C LEU A 678 30.98 -18.87 -6.95
N ALA A 679 29.69 -18.61 -6.74
CA ALA A 679 28.91 -17.76 -7.63
C ALA A 679 29.52 -16.35 -7.77
N MET A 680 29.99 -15.74 -6.67
CA MET A 680 30.67 -14.44 -6.72
C MET A 680 32.00 -14.42 -7.46
N VAL A 681 32.67 -15.56 -7.63
CA VAL A 681 33.90 -15.66 -8.42
C VAL A 681 33.58 -15.82 -9.91
N ASP A 682 32.39 -16.34 -10.23
CA ASP A 682 31.93 -16.57 -11.60
C ASP A 682 31.32 -15.30 -12.25
N GLU A 683 30.76 -14.39 -11.45
CA GLU A 683 30.35 -13.02 -11.85
C GLU A 683 31.56 -12.11 -12.11
#